data_AF-A0A1I2HR83-F1
#
_entry.id   AF-A0A1I2HR83-F1
#
_cell.length_a   1.000
_cell.length_b   1.000
_cell.length_c   1.000
_cell.angle_alpha   90.00
_cell.angle_beta   90.00
_cell.angle_gamma   90.00
#
_symmetry.space_group_name_H-M   'P 1'
#
loop_
_entity.id
_entity.type
_entity.pdbx_description
1 polymer ?
#
loop_
_entity_poly.entity_id
_entity_poly.type
_entity_poly.pdbx_seq_one_letter_code
_entity_poly.pdbx_strand_id
1 'polypeptide(L)'
;MSRRLIPLPRPRVPRGAPVRAAALVTVLTTLLSLVTGIVLAGPAAAAAPADATPVFDPSAAREAAVRLLGPDAARQLDLVAVAAAAGGQDRYRIEAADRRVRISGTTPGTILAGLGRYLRVVAHADISLNGTQLRLPDRLPLPAAPIERSADVPHRFALDDTDEGYAGAYLTWPQWQRRIDVLALNGINEMLVYEGQEAVYERTFRQFGYTDDEMRSWIPQPGHQPWWLLQNMCCEGAPMSRQLLDSHVALGRRMTGYLRQLGLTPVLPGYYGTVPPDFAAKNPGAHLVPQGTWNGFTRPDWLDPTTPLFDRVADAFYREQSALFGDSSMYKMDLLHEGGRPGDVDVGDASRAVQNALDRAHPGAIWAILGWESNPRKETLQAVDTSRMLVLDGNSDTTAVTDRDTDYLGTPYAFGTIWNFGGNTNVGAAMSIWNTKFHAWLDTPGTALRGIAMMPEAIDNNPVAIEFFADLAWEPAAVDMDAWMAAYATARYGAADPHATAAWQLLGRTAYSWPGDTGTRHTSSLFSIQPGLLVTAGAVPYDPKDVERAFGELLDVAPRLRRSTAYTYDIVDLGRQVLSNDTRTLLPEIRRAYAAGDLPGFDTLSKRWMSELHLLDDLLAGDGTSLLGVWQQEAAAEATTPAEAARLEIDVRSLVSIWSQDHPIQDYAGREWNGLVGDYYGSRWRMFFASLRTALTSGGSPRVIDWRAVAADWVHEKARYRSTPTDDAYQQARKVAALTAGGLSVAADPKGGAPGTTVRVTASFTNDSALRATGPAVFRLTAPEGYGVRAAGAAPPSSVPPGATVTAAWDVAIPGDAVPAALAPLTATVRWSSADPDGQSGEGRSDSATDTTDILVTGPVADPYLTASSVPGGGSPVLFGQDGDTFGMAGGGADVGAGRDEYGTVYRPRLLTTGQAVGTRVLDQEDSGPYARAGLVVRADLARPGSAGYANLAVTPEHGCVFMWDADGNGTLEHNVSSGGFTGPVQLRISRDGDTFTGWCSQDGSDWARVGSATLPGATPAEDAGLLFTAVDAATHRQGAARFEGLTVAPFTPRDTSGDTVLSVGRPTDAMSSEAGSPPSAAVDGDRSNKAYWASTMNNGATWWQVDLGAVSDLSSVNVRNYVDGKRAYTYTLTGSTDGVHWFVLGGKDTAAAATDAGDTYRLAASARYVRVHGLGNSANTSFHLTEVTVGGATAA
;
A
#
# COMPACT_ATOMS: atom_id res chain seq x y z
N MET A 1 -13.17 -27.88 54.69
CA MET A 1 -13.18 -29.37 54.65
C MET A 1 -12.36 -29.76 53.42
N SER A 2 -11.22 -30.46 53.53
CA SER A 2 -11.05 -31.93 53.70
C SER A 2 -11.30 -32.69 52.37
N ARG A 3 -10.39 -33.46 51.74
CA ARG A 3 -8.98 -33.90 52.02
C ARG A 3 -8.23 -33.98 50.65
N ARG A 4 -6.95 -33.61 50.48
CA ARG A 4 -5.69 -34.37 50.73
C ARG A 4 -5.65 -35.85 50.29
N LEU A 5 -4.73 -36.19 49.38
CA LEU A 5 -3.72 -37.27 49.52
C LEU A 5 -2.57 -37.16 48.48
N ILE A 6 -1.43 -37.81 48.73
CA ILE A 6 -0.13 -37.74 48.00
C ILE A 6 0.55 -39.13 48.11
N PRO A 7 1.29 -39.62 47.07
CA PRO A 7 2.71 -39.95 47.31
C PRO A 7 3.66 -39.74 46.11
N LEU A 8 4.93 -39.39 46.41
CA LEU A 8 6.12 -39.53 45.53
C LEU A 8 6.79 -40.90 45.75
N PRO A 9 7.80 -41.25 44.94
CA PRO A 9 9.11 -41.53 45.56
C PRO A 9 10.36 -41.00 44.81
N ARG A 10 11.49 -41.01 45.52
CA ARG A 10 12.90 -40.77 45.12
C ARG A 10 13.76 -41.91 45.76
N PRO A 11 15.11 -41.87 45.78
CA PRO A 11 16.11 -41.85 44.70
C PRO A 11 17.13 -43.03 44.88
N ARG A 12 18.29 -43.01 44.22
CA ARG A 12 19.51 -43.71 44.73
C ARG A 12 20.84 -43.16 44.20
N VAL A 13 21.90 -43.33 45.00
CA VAL A 13 23.32 -43.04 44.75
C VAL A 13 24.15 -44.14 45.45
N PRO A 14 25.36 -44.49 44.99
CA PRO A 14 26.50 -44.51 45.94
C PRO A 14 27.86 -44.06 45.33
N ARG A 15 28.89 -43.96 46.18
CA ARG A 15 30.29 -43.54 45.88
C ARG A 15 31.25 -44.74 45.79
N GLY A 16 32.47 -44.53 45.24
CA GLY A 16 33.60 -45.47 45.35
C GLY A 16 34.99 -44.84 45.05
N ALA A 17 36.04 -45.31 45.74
CA ALA A 17 37.49 -44.99 45.62
C ALA A 17 38.29 -46.01 46.50
N PRO A 18 39.64 -45.99 46.69
CA PRO A 18 40.77 -45.29 46.04
C PRO A 18 41.91 -46.29 45.60
N VAL A 19 43.19 -46.10 46.02
CA VAL A 19 44.45 -46.92 45.78
C VAL A 19 45.16 -46.57 44.44
N ARG A 20 46.50 -46.37 44.27
CA ARG A 20 47.79 -46.19 45.04
C ARG A 20 48.75 -45.35 44.13
N ALA A 21 50.03 -44.99 44.35
CA ALA A 21 51.16 -45.21 45.30
C ALA A 21 51.99 -43.86 45.40
N ALA A 22 53.13 -43.57 46.05
CA ALA A 22 54.32 -44.23 46.66
C ALA A 22 55.51 -44.59 45.70
N ALA A 23 56.81 -44.27 45.94
CA ALA A 23 57.46 -43.39 46.95
C ALA A 23 58.97 -43.07 46.67
N LEU A 24 59.43 -41.85 47.07
CA LEU A 24 60.72 -41.40 47.67
C LEU A 24 62.17 -41.75 47.18
N VAL A 25 63.08 -40.75 47.36
CA VAL A 25 64.56 -40.83 47.71
C VAL A 25 65.54 -41.23 46.57
N THR A 26 66.74 -40.63 46.28
CA THR A 26 67.58 -39.45 46.70
C THR A 26 68.55 -39.06 45.52
N VAL A 27 69.61 -38.21 45.51
CA VAL A 27 70.53 -37.58 46.52
C VAL A 27 71.21 -36.26 45.98
N LEU A 28 72.29 -35.77 46.61
CA LEU A 28 73.24 -34.67 46.25
C LEU A 28 73.86 -34.75 44.82
N THR A 29 74.46 -33.72 44.16
CA THR A 29 74.98 -32.37 44.56
C THR A 29 75.15 -31.35 43.40
N THR A 30 75.24 -30.05 43.75
CA THR A 30 75.95 -28.90 43.09
C THR A 30 75.59 -28.32 41.69
N LEU A 31 75.29 -27.00 41.70
CA LEU A 31 75.71 -25.92 40.77
C LEU A 31 75.35 -25.99 39.26
N LEU A 32 74.29 -25.26 38.85
CA LEU A 32 74.42 -23.91 38.26
C LEU A 32 73.06 -23.14 38.28
N SER A 33 73.05 -21.86 37.91
CA SER A 33 71.86 -21.00 37.74
C SER A 33 70.91 -21.52 36.66
N LEU A 34 69.57 -21.31 36.70
CA LEU A 34 68.84 -20.04 36.86
C LEU A 34 67.33 -20.30 37.17
N VAL A 35 66.54 -19.23 37.35
CA VAL A 35 65.05 -19.14 37.26
C VAL A 35 64.20 -19.45 38.53
N THR A 36 63.33 -18.48 38.84
CA THR A 36 62.17 -18.43 39.77
C THR A 36 62.19 -19.19 41.11
N GLY A 37 62.13 -18.42 42.21
CA GLY A 37 61.38 -18.79 43.40
C GLY A 37 60.09 -17.96 43.49
N ILE A 38 58.95 -18.58 43.77
CA ILE A 38 57.72 -17.88 44.19
C ILE A 38 57.79 -17.64 45.69
N VAL A 39 57.55 -16.41 46.14
CA VAL A 39 57.24 -16.11 47.55
C VAL A 39 56.00 -15.20 47.57
N LEU A 40 55.04 -15.55 48.42
CA LEU A 40 53.80 -14.79 48.60
C LEU A 40 54.07 -13.50 49.38
N ALA A 41 53.57 -12.38 48.85
CA ALA A 41 53.19 -11.22 49.63
C ALA A 41 51.66 -11.07 49.55
N GLY A 42 51.03 -10.49 50.57
CA GLY A 42 49.59 -10.20 50.55
C GLY A 42 49.23 -9.17 49.47
N PRO A 43 47.93 -9.01 49.15
CA PRO A 43 47.49 -8.03 48.16
C PRO A 43 47.81 -6.61 48.64
N ALA A 44 48.93 -6.07 48.16
CA ALA A 44 49.12 -4.63 48.14
C ALA A 44 47.97 -4.01 47.35
N ALA A 45 47.43 -2.89 47.83
CA ALA A 45 46.53 -2.10 47.01
C ALA A 45 47.31 -1.67 45.76
N ALA A 46 46.97 -2.26 44.61
CA ALA A 46 47.53 -1.83 43.35
C ALA A 46 47.13 -0.36 43.17
N ALA A 47 48.13 0.52 43.12
CA ALA A 47 47.89 1.89 42.69
C ALA A 47 47.22 1.84 41.31
N ALA A 48 46.23 2.68 41.07
CA ALA A 48 45.60 2.78 39.77
C ALA A 48 46.70 2.96 38.70
N PRO A 49 46.61 2.28 37.54
CA PRO A 49 47.56 2.52 36.47
C PRO A 49 47.52 4.01 36.12
N ALA A 50 48.68 4.67 36.20
CA ALA A 50 48.79 6.08 35.86
C ALA A 50 48.30 6.31 34.42
N ASP A 51 47.64 7.46 34.20
CA ASP A 51 46.78 7.74 33.04
C ASP A 51 47.37 7.21 31.73
N ALA A 52 46.81 6.09 31.25
CA ALA A 52 47.08 5.62 29.91
C ALA A 52 46.46 6.64 28.94
N THR A 53 47.29 7.22 28.06
CA THR A 53 46.83 8.21 27.08
C THR A 53 45.61 7.66 26.32
N PRO A 54 44.47 8.38 26.30
CA PRO A 54 43.27 7.92 25.60
C PRO A 54 43.59 7.57 24.13
N VAL A 55 43.10 6.42 23.67
CA VAL A 55 43.38 5.92 22.30
C VAL A 55 42.81 6.86 21.24
N PHE A 56 41.72 7.55 21.58
CA PHE A 56 41.16 8.71 20.89
C PHE A 56 40.51 9.63 21.95
N ASP A 57 40.07 10.83 21.56
CA ASP A 57 39.35 11.74 22.46
C ASP A 57 37.83 11.42 22.49
N PRO A 58 37.24 11.04 23.64
CA PRO A 58 35.81 10.79 23.77
C PRO A 58 34.96 12.08 23.95
N SER A 59 35.52 13.28 23.77
CA SER A 59 34.83 14.56 23.94
C SER A 59 33.49 14.66 23.18
N ALA A 60 33.44 14.30 21.90
CA ALA A 60 32.22 14.36 21.09
C ALA A 60 31.07 13.52 21.69
N ALA A 61 31.36 12.32 22.18
CA ALA A 61 30.37 11.48 22.88
C ALA A 61 29.96 12.05 24.24
N ARG A 62 30.86 12.74 24.94
CA ARG A 62 30.56 13.46 26.19
C ARG A 62 29.65 14.66 25.94
N GLU A 63 29.86 15.40 24.86
CA GLU A 63 28.99 16.52 24.45
C GLU A 63 27.60 16.06 23.98
N ALA A 64 27.54 14.98 23.18
CA ALA A 64 26.29 14.34 22.80
C ALA A 64 25.51 13.87 24.03
N ALA A 65 26.16 13.19 24.98
CA ALA A 65 25.52 12.79 26.24
C ALA A 65 25.00 13.97 27.06
N VAL A 66 25.68 15.13 27.03
CA VAL A 66 25.21 16.37 27.69
C VAL A 66 23.99 16.98 26.97
N ARG A 67 23.94 16.98 25.63
CA ARG A 67 22.77 17.43 24.86
C ARG A 67 21.57 16.51 25.05
N LEU A 68 21.80 15.20 25.00
CA LEU A 68 20.78 14.16 25.08
C LEU A 68 20.17 14.03 26.48
N LEU A 69 20.99 14.00 27.53
CA LEU A 69 20.56 13.66 28.90
C LEU A 69 20.54 14.85 29.87
N GLY A 70 20.99 16.02 29.41
CA GLY A 70 21.31 17.15 30.27
C GLY A 70 22.60 16.94 31.07
N PRO A 71 23.20 18.03 31.58
CA PRO A 71 24.52 17.99 32.21
C PRO A 71 24.56 17.19 33.52
N ASP A 72 23.43 17.04 34.22
CA ASP A 72 23.37 16.43 35.55
C ASP A 72 23.33 14.89 35.53
N ALA A 73 22.73 14.31 34.49
CA ALA A 73 22.85 12.88 34.20
C ALA A 73 24.22 12.58 33.56
N ALA A 74 24.64 13.37 32.57
CA ALA A 74 25.91 13.17 31.88
C ALA A 74 27.13 13.20 32.82
N ARG A 75 27.13 14.06 33.86
CA ARG A 75 28.19 14.09 34.91
C ARG A 75 28.29 12.82 35.75
N GLN A 76 27.36 11.88 35.65
CA GLN A 76 27.38 10.58 36.36
C GLN A 76 27.93 9.43 35.49
N LEU A 77 28.12 9.67 34.19
CA LEU A 77 28.78 8.76 33.26
C LEU A 77 30.31 8.88 33.35
N ASP A 78 31.01 7.83 32.91
CA ASP A 78 32.44 7.83 32.65
C ASP A 78 32.70 7.21 31.27
N LEU A 79 32.93 8.06 30.27
CA LEU A 79 33.03 7.66 28.86
C LEU A 79 34.49 7.47 28.43
N VAL A 80 34.88 6.24 28.10
CA VAL A 80 36.29 5.81 27.99
C VAL A 80 36.63 5.32 26.58
N ALA A 81 37.68 5.88 25.98
CA ALA A 81 38.22 5.40 24.72
C ALA A 81 39.01 4.09 24.91
N VAL A 82 38.70 3.06 24.13
CA VAL A 82 39.49 1.80 24.06
C VAL A 82 39.91 1.50 22.63
N ALA A 83 41.00 0.73 22.48
CA ALA A 83 41.46 0.30 21.17
C ALA A 83 40.51 -0.72 20.54
N ALA A 84 40.35 -0.63 19.21
CA ALA A 84 39.68 -1.66 18.41
C ALA A 84 40.35 -3.02 18.55
N ALA A 85 39.56 -4.09 18.36
CA ALA A 85 40.10 -5.44 18.30
C ALA A 85 40.97 -5.63 17.05
N ALA A 86 41.81 -6.68 17.04
CA ALA A 86 42.50 -7.08 15.81
C ALA A 86 41.45 -7.44 14.74
N GLY A 87 41.47 -6.72 13.60
CA GLY A 87 40.42 -6.77 12.58
C GLY A 87 39.48 -5.55 12.56
N GLY A 88 39.62 -4.60 13.49
CA GLY A 88 38.89 -3.33 13.47
C GLY A 88 37.44 -3.39 13.99
N GLN A 89 36.99 -4.53 14.52
CA GLN A 89 35.63 -4.71 15.02
C GLN A 89 35.24 -3.68 16.09
N ASP A 90 34.12 -3.00 15.87
CA ASP A 90 33.50 -2.10 16.84
C ASP A 90 33.01 -2.88 18.05
N ARG A 91 33.23 -2.35 19.27
CA ARG A 91 32.73 -2.94 20.51
C ARG A 91 32.52 -1.91 21.59
N TYR A 92 31.49 -2.12 22.42
CA TYR A 92 31.22 -1.34 23.62
C TYR A 92 31.05 -2.22 24.85
N ARG A 93 31.34 -1.64 26.02
CA ARG A 93 31.17 -2.29 27.33
C ARG A 93 30.64 -1.28 28.34
N ILE A 94 29.61 -1.69 29.08
CA ILE A 94 28.88 -0.92 30.09
C ILE A 94 29.09 -1.61 31.44
N GLU A 95 29.66 -0.93 32.42
CA GLU A 95 29.93 -1.51 33.74
C GLU A 95 29.78 -0.51 34.91
N ALA A 96 29.69 -1.04 36.12
CA ALA A 96 29.65 -0.24 37.34
C ALA A 96 31.08 -0.04 37.88
N ALA A 97 31.60 1.18 37.81
CA ALA A 97 32.94 1.51 38.29
C ALA A 97 32.92 2.82 39.10
N ASP A 98 33.63 2.86 40.23
CA ASP A 98 33.76 4.08 41.06
C ASP A 98 32.41 4.70 41.49
N ARG A 99 31.37 3.85 41.60
CA ARG A 99 29.94 4.18 41.83
C ARG A 99 29.29 5.03 40.72
N ARG A 100 29.84 4.97 39.51
CA ARG A 100 29.37 5.58 38.26
C ARG A 100 29.07 4.49 37.22
N VAL A 101 28.39 4.88 36.15
CA VAL A 101 28.24 4.05 34.95
C VAL A 101 29.43 4.34 34.05
N ARG A 102 30.33 3.37 33.87
CA ARG A 102 31.42 3.45 32.90
C ARG A 102 30.95 2.84 31.59
N ILE A 103 31.17 3.56 30.49
CA ILE A 103 30.91 3.09 29.13
C ILE A 103 32.18 3.26 28.32
N SER A 104 32.76 2.15 27.89
CA SER A 104 33.97 2.14 27.06
C SER A 104 33.65 1.68 25.64
N GLY A 105 34.22 2.32 24.62
CA GLY A 105 33.97 1.99 23.21
C GLY A 105 35.14 2.32 22.29
N THR A 106 35.09 1.77 21.07
CA THR A 106 36.13 1.82 20.03
C THR A 106 36.16 3.11 19.21
N THR A 107 35.04 3.84 19.17
CA THR A 107 34.88 5.19 18.61
C THR A 107 33.95 5.99 19.52
N PRO A 108 33.86 7.34 19.41
CA PRO A 108 32.85 8.10 20.12
C PRO A 108 31.41 7.67 19.77
N GLY A 109 31.12 7.33 18.51
CA GLY A 109 29.84 6.75 18.08
C GLY A 109 29.54 5.41 18.75
N THR A 110 30.52 4.52 18.86
CA THR A 110 30.35 3.23 19.57
C THR A 110 30.22 3.40 21.09
N ILE A 111 30.78 4.47 21.67
CA ILE A 111 30.45 4.88 23.05
C ILE A 111 28.97 5.31 23.14
N LEU A 112 28.42 6.00 22.14
CA LEU A 112 26.99 6.34 22.10
C LEU A 112 26.09 5.11 21.89
N ALA A 113 26.49 4.12 21.08
CA ALA A 113 25.79 2.84 20.99
C ALA A 113 25.67 2.15 22.36
N GLY A 114 26.77 2.14 23.12
CA GLY A 114 26.78 1.67 24.51
C GLY A 114 25.93 2.51 25.45
N LEU A 115 25.81 3.82 25.21
CA LEU A 115 24.91 4.71 25.96
C LEU A 115 23.44 4.42 25.64
N GLY A 116 23.08 4.23 24.37
CA GLY A 116 21.74 3.84 23.96
C GLY A 116 21.33 2.53 24.62
N ARG A 117 22.16 1.49 24.50
CA ARG A 117 21.89 0.20 25.15
C ARG A 117 21.76 0.33 26.67
N TYR A 118 22.62 1.12 27.33
CA TYR A 118 22.50 1.42 28.76
C TYR A 118 21.15 2.07 29.12
N LEU A 119 20.71 3.09 28.36
CA LEU A 119 19.46 3.79 28.59
C LEU A 119 18.27 2.84 28.54
N ARG A 120 18.21 1.99 27.49
CA ARG A 120 17.10 1.06 27.31
C ARG A 120 17.07 -0.04 28.39
N VAL A 121 18.17 -0.77 28.58
CA VAL A 121 18.18 -2.00 29.40
C VAL A 121 18.51 -1.81 30.88
N VAL A 122 19.06 -0.66 31.29
CA VAL A 122 19.44 -0.39 32.70
C VAL A 122 18.74 0.85 33.27
N ALA A 123 18.63 1.93 32.50
CA ALA A 123 17.98 3.16 32.97
C ALA A 123 16.45 3.17 32.76
N HIS A 124 15.95 2.33 31.84
CA HIS A 124 14.58 2.35 31.31
C HIS A 124 14.20 3.76 30.83
N ALA A 125 14.92 4.19 29.80
CA ALA A 125 14.78 5.47 29.12
C ALA A 125 14.93 5.26 27.61
N ASP A 126 14.32 6.16 26.83
CA ASP A 126 14.24 6.11 25.37
C ASP A 126 14.49 7.50 24.77
N ILE A 127 15.19 7.54 23.63
CA ILE A 127 15.37 8.71 22.79
C ILE A 127 15.31 8.25 21.32
N SER A 128 14.13 8.31 20.71
CA SER A 128 13.95 8.08 19.28
C SER A 128 13.85 9.39 18.51
N LEU A 129 13.71 9.33 17.18
CA LEU A 129 13.48 10.52 16.36
C LEU A 129 12.16 11.20 16.76
N ASN A 130 11.07 10.44 16.83
CA ASN A 130 9.71 10.93 17.13
C ASN A 130 9.36 11.04 18.63
N GLY A 131 10.17 10.52 19.54
CA GLY A 131 9.78 10.39 20.95
C GLY A 131 10.93 10.42 21.94
N THR A 132 10.67 10.76 23.19
CA THR A 132 11.68 10.75 24.26
C THR A 132 11.07 10.52 25.65
N GLN A 133 11.72 9.64 26.42
CA GLN A 133 11.43 9.31 27.82
C GLN A 133 12.74 9.43 28.62
N LEU A 134 12.95 10.58 29.26
CA LEU A 134 14.17 10.88 30.03
C LEU A 134 13.90 11.23 31.51
N ARG A 135 12.91 10.59 32.12
CA ARG A 135 12.60 10.74 33.56
C ARG A 135 13.53 9.88 34.42
N LEU A 136 14.83 10.09 34.21
CA LEU A 136 15.92 9.43 34.90
C LEU A 136 15.92 9.79 36.40
N PRO A 137 16.31 8.87 37.30
CA PRO A 137 16.49 9.17 38.72
C PRO A 137 17.74 10.04 38.98
N ASP A 138 17.71 10.84 40.05
CA ASP A 138 18.82 11.69 40.54
C ASP A 138 20.18 10.97 40.63
N ARG A 139 20.13 9.64 40.83
CA ARG A 139 21.28 8.74 40.77
C ARG A 139 21.03 7.69 39.70
N LEU A 140 21.82 7.73 38.63
CA LEU A 140 21.74 6.76 37.54
C LEU A 140 21.88 5.32 38.07
N PRO A 141 21.01 4.38 37.66
CA PRO A 141 21.12 2.99 38.07
C PRO A 141 22.41 2.39 37.51
N LEU A 142 23.08 1.58 38.34
CA LEU A 142 24.30 0.87 37.97
C LEU A 142 23.93 -0.51 37.38
N PRO A 143 24.60 -0.98 36.32
CA PRO A 143 24.35 -2.30 35.75
C PRO A 143 24.70 -3.40 36.77
N ALA A 144 23.81 -4.40 36.89
CA ALA A 144 23.95 -5.49 37.88
C ALA A 144 25.13 -6.44 37.58
N ALA A 145 25.51 -6.53 36.30
CA ALA A 145 26.73 -7.17 35.81
C ALA A 145 27.19 -6.40 34.56
N PRO A 146 28.48 -6.46 34.16
CA PRO A 146 28.95 -5.82 32.94
C PRO A 146 28.20 -6.33 31.69
N ILE A 147 27.80 -5.41 30.82
CA ILE A 147 27.17 -5.70 29.53
C ILE A 147 28.20 -5.37 28.46
N GLU A 148 28.46 -6.29 27.53
CA GLU A 148 29.42 -6.11 26.45
C GLU A 148 28.81 -6.62 25.13
N ARG A 149 29.15 -5.92 24.04
CA ARG A 149 28.79 -6.27 22.66
C ARG A 149 29.90 -5.87 21.71
N SER A 150 30.04 -6.65 20.65
CA SER A 150 30.73 -6.27 19.42
C SER A 150 29.70 -6.15 18.30
N ALA A 151 30.01 -5.39 17.25
CA ALA A 151 29.23 -5.42 16.02
C ALA A 151 29.67 -6.62 15.16
N ASP A 152 28.74 -7.46 14.72
CA ASP A 152 29.06 -8.63 13.89
C ASP A 152 29.26 -8.29 12.41
N VAL A 153 28.85 -7.08 12.00
CA VAL A 153 29.10 -6.50 10.67
C VAL A 153 29.77 -5.12 10.76
N PRO A 154 30.74 -4.78 9.90
CA PRO A 154 31.41 -3.47 9.93
C PRO A 154 30.49 -2.31 9.53
N HIS A 155 29.70 -2.46 8.48
CA HIS A 155 28.87 -1.38 7.92
C HIS A 155 27.49 -1.33 8.57
N ARG A 156 27.09 -0.16 9.08
CA ARG A 156 25.73 0.13 9.57
C ARG A 156 25.32 1.47 8.99
N PHE A 157 24.77 1.39 7.78
CA PHE A 157 24.40 2.52 6.94
C PHE A 157 22.97 2.99 7.22
N ALA A 158 22.72 4.30 7.15
CA ALA A 158 21.40 4.89 7.30
C ALA A 158 21.13 6.02 6.28
N LEU A 159 19.83 6.19 6.03
CA LEU A 159 19.14 7.08 5.09
C LEU A 159 19.10 6.55 3.66
N ASP A 160 17.90 6.52 3.09
CA ASP A 160 17.71 6.40 1.63
C ASP A 160 18.13 7.70 0.93
N ASP A 161 18.32 7.66 -0.40
CA ASP A 161 18.52 8.86 -1.21
C ASP A 161 17.39 9.88 -1.06
N THR A 162 16.15 9.41 -0.86
CA THR A 162 14.95 10.24 -0.77
C THR A 162 14.64 10.79 0.63
N ASP A 163 15.37 10.36 1.68
CA ASP A 163 15.11 10.76 3.07
C ASP A 163 15.25 12.28 3.30
N GLU A 164 16.18 12.95 2.61
CA GLU A 164 16.30 14.41 2.71
C GLU A 164 14.99 15.08 2.25
N GLY A 165 14.44 14.68 1.09
CA GLY A 165 13.19 15.24 0.57
C GLY A 165 12.00 14.96 1.49
N TYR A 166 11.76 13.70 1.82
CA TYR A 166 10.56 13.28 2.55
C TYR A 166 10.67 13.30 4.08
N ALA A 167 11.84 13.51 4.68
CA ALA A 167 12.01 13.61 6.13
C ALA A 167 12.96 14.73 6.59
N GLY A 168 13.56 15.54 5.70
CA GLY A 168 14.71 16.38 6.06
C GLY A 168 14.82 17.79 5.46
N ALA A 169 14.05 18.14 4.43
CA ALA A 169 14.43 19.14 3.43
C ALA A 169 14.69 20.58 3.94
N TYR A 170 14.17 20.92 5.11
CA TYR A 170 14.33 22.23 5.75
C TYR A 170 14.77 22.13 7.23
N LEU A 171 15.34 20.98 7.64
CA LEU A 171 15.76 20.76 9.02
C LEU A 171 16.96 21.65 9.41
N THR A 172 16.79 22.40 10.49
CA THR A 172 17.86 23.25 11.03
C THR A 172 18.98 22.42 11.67
N TRP A 173 20.20 22.97 11.76
CA TRP A 173 21.35 22.27 12.36
C TRP A 173 21.09 21.57 13.71
N PRO A 174 20.39 22.15 14.70
CA PRO A 174 20.04 21.45 15.94
C PRO A 174 19.21 20.17 15.75
N GLN A 175 18.39 20.11 14.71
CA GLN A 175 17.55 18.95 14.38
C GLN A 175 18.38 17.86 13.70
N TRP A 176 19.23 18.22 12.73
CA TRP A 176 20.22 17.31 12.16
C TRP A 176 21.20 16.77 13.20
N GLN A 177 21.70 17.62 14.10
CA GLN A 177 22.54 17.18 15.22
C GLN A 177 21.81 16.19 16.13
N ARG A 178 20.51 16.38 16.39
CA ARG A 178 19.69 15.39 17.11
C ARG A 178 19.52 14.09 16.33
N ARG A 179 19.25 14.13 15.01
CA ARG A 179 19.12 12.92 14.17
C ARG A 179 20.43 12.12 14.19
N ILE A 180 21.58 12.78 14.00
CA ILE A 180 22.91 12.16 14.10
C ILE A 180 23.14 11.57 15.49
N ASP A 181 22.87 12.33 16.58
CA ASP A 181 23.03 11.85 17.95
C ASP A 181 22.16 10.60 18.24
N VAL A 182 20.92 10.53 17.72
CA VAL A 182 19.99 9.40 17.90
C VAL A 182 20.37 8.18 17.04
N LEU A 183 20.84 8.38 15.79
CA LEU A 183 21.33 7.27 14.97
C LEU A 183 22.62 6.68 15.58
N ALA A 184 23.51 7.52 16.14
CA ALA A 184 24.69 7.07 16.87
C ALA A 184 24.35 6.33 18.19
N LEU A 185 23.26 6.71 18.90
CA LEU A 185 22.75 5.92 20.04
C LEU A 185 22.32 4.50 19.65
N ASN A 186 21.95 4.28 18.39
CA ASN A 186 21.61 2.96 17.84
C ASN A 186 22.80 2.28 17.13
N GLY A 187 23.98 2.92 17.10
CA GLY A 187 25.22 2.33 16.61
C GLY A 187 25.41 2.34 15.09
N ILE A 188 24.60 3.13 14.36
CA ILE A 188 24.88 3.53 12.98
C ILE A 188 26.27 4.17 12.91
N ASN A 189 27.09 3.76 11.93
CA ASN A 189 28.43 4.33 11.70
C ASN A 189 28.59 5.01 10.33
N GLU A 190 27.64 4.83 9.41
CA GLU A 190 27.65 5.40 8.06
C GLU A 190 26.30 6.10 7.79
N MET A 191 26.35 7.33 7.25
CA MET A 191 25.16 8.16 7.06
C MET A 191 25.31 9.01 5.80
N LEU A 192 24.28 9.00 4.95
CA LEU A 192 24.22 9.84 3.73
C LEU A 192 24.12 11.34 4.08
N VAL A 193 24.76 12.20 3.27
CA VAL A 193 24.74 13.67 3.42
C VAL A 193 24.59 14.34 2.05
N TYR A 194 23.39 14.80 1.74
CA TYR A 194 23.03 15.49 0.50
C TYR A 194 23.07 17.04 0.63
N GLU A 195 23.11 17.55 1.86
CA GLU A 195 22.98 18.97 2.19
C GLU A 195 24.17 19.79 1.66
N GLY A 196 23.91 20.69 0.69
CA GLY A 196 24.93 21.56 0.11
C GLY A 196 25.68 20.94 -1.08
N GLN A 197 25.32 19.73 -1.53
CA GLN A 197 25.94 19.09 -2.70
C GLN A 197 25.55 19.81 -4.01
N GLU A 198 24.41 20.50 -4.04
CA GLU A 198 23.99 21.38 -5.13
C GLU A 198 24.99 22.52 -5.39
N ALA A 199 25.71 22.96 -4.35
CA ALA A 199 26.81 23.92 -4.48
C ALA A 199 28.09 23.30 -5.09
N VAL A 200 28.30 21.99 -4.98
CA VAL A 200 29.40 21.28 -5.68
C VAL A 200 29.12 21.32 -7.19
N TYR A 201 27.90 20.99 -7.60
CA TYR A 201 27.44 21.11 -8.98
C TYR A 201 27.59 22.55 -9.48
N GLU A 202 27.12 23.55 -8.73
CA GLU A 202 27.25 24.96 -9.10
C GLU A 202 28.72 25.36 -9.35
N ARG A 203 29.64 24.98 -8.45
CA ARG A 203 31.08 25.27 -8.56
C ARG A 203 31.77 24.52 -9.69
N THR A 204 31.33 23.30 -9.97
CA THR A 204 31.83 22.46 -11.04
C THR A 204 31.47 23.08 -12.39
N PHE A 205 30.18 23.29 -12.66
CA PHE A 205 29.73 23.68 -14.00
C PHE A 205 30.02 25.15 -14.36
N ARG A 206 30.30 26.04 -13.38
CA ARG A 206 30.98 27.32 -13.64
C ARG A 206 32.29 27.17 -14.42
N GLN A 207 33.03 26.08 -14.20
CA GLN A 207 34.29 25.78 -14.90
C GLN A 207 34.06 25.25 -16.33
N PHE A 208 32.81 24.94 -16.68
CA PHE A 208 32.34 24.40 -17.97
C PHE A 208 31.33 25.31 -18.68
N GLY A 209 31.39 26.62 -18.42
CA GLY A 209 30.67 27.64 -19.19
C GLY A 209 29.28 28.06 -18.68
N TYR A 210 28.93 27.68 -17.45
CA TYR A 210 27.66 28.10 -16.82
C TYR A 210 27.84 29.30 -15.88
N THR A 211 26.78 30.09 -15.78
CA THR A 211 26.64 31.23 -14.86
C THR A 211 25.90 30.84 -13.58
N ASP A 212 26.07 31.66 -12.54
CA ASP A 212 25.32 31.62 -11.27
C ASP A 212 23.80 31.48 -11.47
N ASP A 213 23.25 32.13 -12.51
CA ASP A 213 21.81 32.19 -12.76
C ASP A 213 21.31 30.95 -13.52
N GLU A 214 22.10 30.42 -14.46
CA GLU A 214 21.78 29.16 -15.14
C GLU A 214 21.80 27.99 -14.16
N MET A 215 22.83 27.89 -13.31
CA MET A 215 22.95 26.79 -12.33
C MET A 215 21.82 26.80 -11.30
N ARG A 216 21.52 27.96 -10.71
CA ARG A 216 20.41 28.10 -9.74
C ARG A 216 19.02 27.93 -10.35
N SER A 217 18.90 27.94 -11.68
CA SER A 217 17.65 27.66 -12.40
C SER A 217 17.54 26.19 -12.85
N TRP A 218 18.63 25.41 -12.78
CA TRP A 218 18.64 23.97 -13.03
C TRP A 218 18.37 23.16 -11.76
N ILE A 219 18.92 23.64 -10.63
CA ILE A 219 18.77 23.08 -9.28
C ILE A 219 17.35 23.38 -8.74
N PRO A 220 16.55 22.36 -8.34
CA PRO A 220 15.22 22.57 -7.75
C PRO A 220 15.32 23.05 -6.28
N GLN A 221 14.17 23.35 -5.68
CA GLN A 221 14.11 23.64 -4.22
C GLN A 221 14.35 22.37 -3.39
N PRO A 222 14.82 22.49 -2.13
CA PRO A 222 15.29 21.35 -1.32
C PRO A 222 14.38 20.13 -1.26
N GLY A 223 13.06 20.29 -1.18
CA GLY A 223 12.12 19.17 -1.13
C GLY A 223 12.21 18.20 -2.31
N HIS A 224 12.76 18.64 -3.44
CA HIS A 224 12.90 17.87 -4.68
C HIS A 224 14.36 17.63 -5.12
N GLN A 225 15.37 17.99 -4.31
CA GLN A 225 16.78 17.80 -4.67
C GLN A 225 17.24 16.31 -4.76
N PRO A 226 16.73 15.35 -3.96
CA PRO A 226 17.05 13.92 -4.12
C PRO A 226 16.91 13.38 -5.55
N TRP A 227 15.77 13.60 -6.21
CA TRP A 227 15.53 13.08 -7.56
C TRP A 227 16.34 13.82 -8.63
N TRP A 228 16.80 15.03 -8.35
CA TRP A 228 17.76 15.72 -9.21
C TRP A 228 19.17 15.14 -9.06
N LEU A 229 19.62 14.83 -7.84
CA LEU A 229 20.88 14.13 -7.58
C LEU A 229 20.90 12.72 -8.20
N LEU A 230 19.78 11.99 -8.13
CA LEU A 230 19.56 10.68 -8.76
C LEU A 230 19.43 10.69 -10.30
N GLN A 231 19.55 11.85 -10.96
CA GLN A 231 19.33 12.03 -12.41
C GLN A 231 17.87 11.74 -12.87
N ASN A 232 16.89 11.71 -11.98
CA ASN A 232 15.47 11.45 -12.30
C ASN A 232 14.73 12.72 -12.78
N MET A 233 15.11 13.91 -12.33
CA MET A 233 14.47 15.17 -12.74
C MET A 233 15.46 16.34 -12.89
N CYS A 234 15.00 17.44 -13.48
CA CYS A 234 15.66 18.74 -13.44
C CYS A 234 14.64 19.87 -13.57
N CYS A 235 15.11 21.11 -13.40
CA CYS A 235 14.50 22.26 -14.06
C CYS A 235 13.08 22.64 -13.59
N GLU A 236 12.68 22.15 -12.41
CA GLU A 236 11.34 22.33 -11.83
C GLU A 236 11.33 23.45 -10.77
N GLY A 237 10.19 24.14 -10.65
CA GLY A 237 9.98 25.21 -9.67
C GLY A 237 10.66 26.54 -10.02
N ALA A 238 10.85 27.39 -9.02
CA ALA A 238 11.52 28.68 -9.17
C ALA A 238 13.02 28.57 -8.80
N PRO A 239 13.92 29.39 -9.37
CA PRO A 239 15.35 29.30 -9.08
C PRO A 239 15.70 29.44 -7.59
N MET A 240 16.58 28.57 -7.10
CA MET A 240 17.13 28.58 -5.73
C MET A 240 17.85 29.91 -5.46
N SER A 241 17.72 30.48 -4.25
CA SER A 241 18.46 31.71 -3.94
C SER A 241 19.92 31.41 -3.63
N ARG A 242 20.79 32.41 -3.82
CA ARG A 242 22.19 32.28 -3.40
C ARG A 242 22.33 32.08 -1.90
N GLN A 243 21.44 32.67 -1.11
CA GLN A 243 21.53 32.59 0.35
C GLN A 243 21.14 31.20 0.88
N LEU A 244 20.13 30.56 0.29
CA LEU A 244 19.73 29.20 0.62
C LEU A 244 20.86 28.20 0.29
N LEU A 245 21.47 28.33 -0.89
CA LEU A 245 22.65 27.54 -1.28
C LEU A 245 23.84 27.76 -0.34
N ASP A 246 24.13 29.02 0.05
CA ASP A 246 25.18 29.32 1.02
C ASP A 246 24.85 28.79 2.44
N SER A 247 23.58 28.67 2.84
CA SER A 247 23.15 28.10 4.12
C SER A 247 23.24 26.57 4.12
N HIS A 248 22.83 25.90 3.04
CA HIS A 248 22.98 24.45 2.84
C HIS A 248 24.47 24.04 2.87
N VAL A 249 25.36 24.80 2.22
CA VAL A 249 26.82 24.61 2.35
C VAL A 249 27.29 24.75 3.80
N ALA A 250 26.72 25.65 4.60
CA ALA A 250 27.06 25.79 6.01
C ALA A 250 26.49 24.65 6.87
N LEU A 251 25.37 24.03 6.46
CA LEU A 251 24.73 22.89 7.11
C LEU A 251 25.52 21.59 6.86
N GLY A 252 25.75 21.23 5.59
CA GLY A 252 26.54 20.05 5.21
C GLY A 252 27.96 20.06 5.78
N ARG A 253 28.58 21.24 5.91
CA ARG A 253 29.86 21.41 6.63
C ARG A 253 29.80 21.06 8.11
N ARG A 254 28.68 21.33 8.79
CA ARG A 254 28.49 20.93 10.19
C ARG A 254 28.19 19.44 10.30
N MET A 255 27.36 18.89 9.41
CA MET A 255 27.02 17.45 9.39
C MET A 255 28.26 16.60 9.13
N THR A 256 28.95 16.82 8.01
CA THR A 256 30.20 16.11 7.67
C THR A 256 31.33 16.35 8.67
N GLY A 257 31.39 17.52 9.31
CA GLY A 257 32.33 17.81 10.39
C GLY A 257 32.01 17.04 11.67
N TYR A 258 30.73 16.98 12.05
CA TYR A 258 30.28 16.35 13.30
C TYR A 258 30.24 14.81 13.22
N LEU A 259 29.87 14.25 12.07
CA LEU A 259 29.98 12.81 11.81
C LEU A 259 31.42 12.34 12.03
N ARG A 260 32.41 13.02 11.43
CA ARG A 260 33.84 12.72 11.64
C ARG A 260 34.28 12.90 13.10
N GLN A 261 33.73 13.86 13.84
CA GLN A 261 34.00 14.01 15.28
C GLN A 261 33.46 12.84 16.12
N LEU A 262 32.36 12.21 15.69
CA LEU A 262 31.87 10.97 16.30
C LEU A 262 32.61 9.72 15.84
N GLY A 263 33.47 9.80 14.82
CA GLY A 263 34.03 8.62 14.15
C GLY A 263 33.03 7.92 13.23
N LEU A 264 31.99 8.63 12.78
CA LEU A 264 31.06 8.21 11.73
C LEU A 264 31.58 8.63 10.35
N THR A 265 31.28 7.83 9.33
CA THR A 265 31.56 8.11 7.92
C THR A 265 30.43 8.96 7.33
N PRO A 266 30.70 10.22 6.89
CA PRO A 266 29.77 10.95 6.05
C PRO A 266 29.81 10.39 4.62
N VAL A 267 28.79 9.67 4.19
CA VAL A 267 28.68 9.16 2.82
C VAL A 267 28.22 10.30 1.93
N LEU A 268 29.01 10.65 0.92
CA LEU A 268 28.74 11.78 0.01
C LEU A 268 28.33 11.27 -1.38
N PRO A 269 27.53 12.01 -2.17
CA PRO A 269 27.35 11.70 -3.59
C PRO A 269 28.68 11.71 -4.34
N GLY A 270 28.93 10.72 -5.19
CA GLY A 270 30.01 10.78 -6.18
C GLY A 270 29.53 11.27 -7.54
N TYR A 271 30.46 11.49 -8.47
CA TYR A 271 30.12 11.96 -9.83
C TYR A 271 30.10 10.81 -10.85
N TYR A 272 28.94 10.63 -11.48
CA TYR A 272 28.68 9.57 -12.45
C TYR A 272 27.99 10.06 -13.74
N GLY A 273 28.17 11.34 -14.10
CA GLY A 273 27.91 11.85 -15.46
C GLY A 273 26.75 12.84 -15.61
N THR A 274 26.15 13.32 -14.52
CA THR A 274 25.04 14.29 -14.55
C THR A 274 25.50 15.64 -15.10
N VAL A 275 24.92 16.12 -16.21
CA VAL A 275 25.20 17.47 -16.75
C VAL A 275 23.94 18.34 -16.85
N PRO A 276 24.06 19.68 -16.80
CA PRO A 276 22.93 20.57 -17.05
C PRO A 276 22.47 20.55 -18.51
N PRO A 277 21.29 21.11 -18.83
CA PRO A 277 20.86 21.39 -20.19
C PRO A 277 21.92 22.16 -20.98
N ASP A 278 21.91 21.99 -22.31
CA ASP A 278 22.81 22.63 -23.30
C ASP A 278 24.32 22.30 -23.23
N PHE A 279 24.75 21.40 -22.35
CA PHE A 279 26.17 21.16 -22.04
C PHE A 279 27.10 20.98 -23.25
N ALA A 280 26.66 20.28 -24.31
CA ALA A 280 27.44 20.08 -25.53
C ALA A 280 27.64 21.35 -26.38
N ALA A 281 26.78 22.37 -26.23
CA ALA A 281 26.93 23.67 -26.88
C ALA A 281 27.98 24.54 -26.16
N LYS A 282 28.01 24.48 -24.82
CA LYS A 282 29.06 25.13 -23.99
C LYS A 282 30.39 24.37 -24.03
N ASN A 283 30.37 23.06 -24.23
CA ASN A 283 31.53 22.16 -24.21
C ASN A 283 31.62 21.32 -25.51
N PRO A 284 32.12 21.90 -26.61
CA PRO A 284 32.21 21.22 -27.90
C PRO A 284 32.99 19.91 -27.83
N GLY A 285 32.41 18.83 -28.38
CA GLY A 285 32.97 17.49 -28.33
C GLY A 285 32.54 16.66 -27.12
N ALA A 286 31.60 17.13 -26.29
CA ALA A 286 30.89 16.27 -25.35
C ALA A 286 30.10 15.18 -26.07
N HIS A 287 30.24 13.93 -25.63
CA HIS A 287 29.32 12.86 -26.01
C HIS A 287 28.26 12.72 -24.90
N LEU A 288 27.00 12.99 -25.26
CA LEU A 288 25.86 12.98 -24.34
C LEU A 288 24.83 11.96 -24.81
N VAL A 289 24.36 11.14 -23.88
CA VAL A 289 23.27 10.18 -24.08
C VAL A 289 21.99 10.77 -23.48
N PRO A 290 20.99 11.18 -24.29
CA PRO A 290 19.80 11.83 -23.75
C PRO A 290 18.93 10.86 -22.97
N GLN A 291 18.69 11.15 -21.69
CA GLN A 291 18.07 10.18 -20.77
C GLN A 291 16.53 10.10 -20.89
N GLY A 292 15.89 11.09 -21.51
CA GLY A 292 14.44 11.08 -21.71
C GLY A 292 13.69 11.58 -20.47
N THR A 293 12.73 10.79 -19.98
CA THR A 293 11.89 11.17 -18.83
C THR A 293 11.80 10.08 -17.77
N TRP A 294 11.51 10.50 -16.54
CA TRP A 294 11.11 9.65 -15.40
C TRP A 294 9.83 10.25 -14.83
N ASN A 295 8.75 9.47 -14.71
CA ASN A 295 7.44 9.95 -14.23
C ASN A 295 6.94 11.27 -14.87
N GLY A 296 7.31 11.54 -16.13
CA GLY A 296 6.97 12.80 -16.84
C GLY A 296 8.05 13.88 -16.77
N PHE A 297 8.87 13.91 -15.72
CA PHE A 297 9.97 14.86 -15.55
C PHE A 297 11.07 14.65 -16.60
N THR A 298 11.67 15.74 -17.08
CA THR A 298 12.85 15.66 -17.94
C THR A 298 14.06 15.25 -17.12
N ARG A 299 14.73 14.17 -17.53
CA ARG A 299 16.00 13.74 -16.94
C ARG A 299 17.15 14.58 -17.52
N PRO A 300 18.17 14.96 -16.73
CA PRO A 300 19.41 15.52 -17.27
C PRO A 300 20.07 14.54 -18.24
N ASP A 301 20.78 15.06 -19.24
CA ASP A 301 21.57 14.23 -20.17
C ASP A 301 22.74 13.56 -19.43
N TRP A 302 23.14 12.38 -19.89
CA TRP A 302 24.25 11.62 -19.31
C TRP A 302 25.53 11.83 -20.14
N LEU A 303 26.57 12.41 -19.52
CA LEU A 303 27.89 12.54 -20.12
C LEU A 303 28.62 11.19 -20.08
N ASP A 304 28.91 10.68 -21.28
CA ASP A 304 29.61 9.40 -21.51
C ASP A 304 30.89 9.29 -20.65
N PRO A 305 30.90 8.38 -19.64
CA PRO A 305 32.02 8.27 -18.72
C PRO A 305 33.33 7.82 -19.37
N THR A 306 33.28 7.19 -20.54
CA THR A 306 34.49 6.73 -21.25
C THR A 306 35.30 7.87 -21.89
N THR A 307 34.79 9.11 -21.85
CA THR A 307 35.40 10.27 -22.52
C THR A 307 36.40 11.06 -21.65
N PRO A 308 37.48 11.62 -22.24
CA PRO A 308 38.36 12.58 -21.56
C PRO A 308 37.69 13.92 -21.17
N LEU A 309 36.40 14.11 -21.46
CA LEU A 309 35.62 15.22 -20.90
C LEU A 309 35.01 14.83 -19.56
N PHE A 310 34.46 13.62 -19.42
CA PHE A 310 34.01 13.09 -18.13
C PHE A 310 35.09 13.17 -17.07
N ASP A 311 36.31 12.69 -17.37
CA ASP A 311 37.46 12.76 -16.45
C ASP A 311 37.68 14.17 -15.89
N ARG A 312 37.58 15.20 -16.74
CA ARG A 312 37.80 16.60 -16.35
C ARG A 312 36.65 17.16 -15.51
N VAL A 313 35.41 16.74 -15.76
CA VAL A 313 34.26 17.14 -14.94
C VAL A 313 34.30 16.43 -13.59
N ALA A 314 34.64 15.15 -13.54
CA ALA A 314 34.82 14.39 -12.30
C ALA A 314 35.96 14.96 -11.43
N ASP A 315 37.13 15.23 -12.03
CA ASP A 315 38.27 15.88 -11.36
C ASP A 315 37.92 17.27 -10.81
N ALA A 316 36.98 17.97 -11.43
CA ALA A 316 36.46 19.24 -10.94
C ALA A 316 35.45 19.05 -9.80
N PHE A 317 34.49 18.13 -9.97
CA PHE A 317 33.49 17.80 -8.96
C PHE A 317 34.11 17.40 -7.62
N TYR A 318 34.97 16.37 -7.61
CA TYR A 318 35.58 15.90 -6.38
C TYR A 318 36.47 16.96 -5.73
N ARG A 319 37.17 17.79 -6.53
CA ARG A 319 37.96 18.92 -6.01
C ARG A 319 37.09 19.97 -5.29
N GLU A 320 35.96 20.36 -5.88
CA GLU A 320 35.05 21.34 -5.25
C GLU A 320 34.34 20.71 -4.03
N GLN A 321 34.00 19.42 -4.08
CA GLN A 321 33.43 18.68 -2.95
C GLN A 321 34.40 18.61 -1.76
N SER A 322 35.66 18.22 -1.99
CA SER A 322 36.72 18.26 -0.97
C SER A 322 36.93 19.66 -0.40
N ALA A 323 36.90 20.70 -1.24
CA ALA A 323 37.05 22.09 -0.81
C ALA A 323 35.83 22.62 -0.02
N LEU A 324 34.65 22.02 -0.20
CA LEU A 324 33.46 22.31 0.58
C LEU A 324 33.40 21.50 1.89
N PHE A 325 33.47 20.17 1.82
CA PHE A 325 33.09 19.25 2.90
C PHE A 325 34.23 18.35 3.40
N GLY A 326 35.39 18.36 2.74
CA GLY A 326 36.51 17.44 2.99
C GLY A 326 36.22 16.02 2.48
N ASP A 327 37.27 15.20 2.40
CA ASP A 327 37.21 13.85 1.83
C ASP A 327 36.42 12.86 2.71
N SER A 328 35.85 11.83 2.09
CA SER A 328 35.24 10.68 2.75
C SER A 328 35.97 9.38 2.39
N SER A 329 35.67 8.30 3.12
CA SER A 329 36.04 6.93 2.78
C SER A 329 34.96 6.20 1.97
N MET A 330 33.79 6.82 1.73
CA MET A 330 32.66 6.18 1.07
C MET A 330 31.83 7.20 0.28
N TYR A 331 31.48 6.87 -0.96
CA TYR A 331 30.75 7.72 -1.89
C TYR A 331 29.63 6.96 -2.58
N LYS A 332 28.42 7.53 -2.63
CA LYS A 332 27.23 6.89 -3.21
C LYS A 332 27.00 7.34 -4.67
N MET A 333 26.81 6.38 -5.58
CA MET A 333 26.62 6.65 -7.02
C MET A 333 25.77 5.57 -7.69
N ASP A 334 24.72 5.98 -8.40
CA ASP A 334 23.64 5.10 -8.86
C ASP A 334 23.35 5.31 -10.35
N LEU A 335 24.24 4.79 -11.20
CA LEU A 335 24.13 4.90 -12.66
C LEU A 335 22.78 4.33 -13.14
N LEU A 336 22.07 5.11 -13.98
CA LEU A 336 20.84 4.67 -14.64
C LEU A 336 19.78 4.14 -13.65
N HIS A 337 19.65 4.81 -12.50
CA HIS A 337 18.63 4.60 -11.47
C HIS A 337 17.22 4.85 -12.06
N GLU A 338 16.27 3.97 -11.75
CA GLU A 338 14.88 3.96 -12.23
C GLU A 338 14.74 4.28 -13.73
N GLY A 339 15.47 3.52 -14.55
CA GLY A 339 15.44 3.62 -16.00
C GLY A 339 16.68 4.29 -16.59
N GLY A 340 16.50 5.47 -17.17
CA GLY A 340 17.49 6.07 -18.08
C GLY A 340 17.78 5.17 -19.29
N ARG A 341 18.91 5.40 -19.97
CA ARG A 341 19.46 4.49 -20.99
C ARG A 341 20.95 4.72 -21.24
N PRO A 342 21.74 3.66 -21.50
CA PRO A 342 23.16 3.80 -21.82
C PRO A 342 23.44 4.27 -23.26
N GLY A 343 22.45 4.21 -24.16
CA GLY A 343 22.65 4.57 -25.56
C GLY A 343 23.53 3.56 -26.28
N ASP A 344 24.63 4.04 -26.86
CA ASP A 344 25.71 3.26 -27.47
C ASP A 344 26.95 3.12 -26.56
N VAL A 345 26.92 3.68 -25.35
CA VAL A 345 28.00 3.56 -24.35
C VAL A 345 27.96 2.18 -23.68
N ASP A 346 29.09 1.49 -23.61
CA ASP A 346 29.19 0.22 -22.89
C ASP A 346 29.11 0.44 -21.37
N VAL A 347 28.15 -0.23 -20.71
CA VAL A 347 27.89 -0.08 -19.26
C VAL A 347 29.07 -0.54 -18.42
N GLY A 348 29.84 -1.53 -18.87
CA GLY A 348 31.01 -2.04 -18.15
C GLY A 348 32.19 -1.07 -18.22
N ASP A 349 32.51 -0.55 -19.41
CA ASP A 349 33.55 0.48 -19.56
C ASP A 349 33.17 1.80 -18.90
N ALA A 350 31.90 2.21 -18.96
CA ALA A 350 31.39 3.36 -18.20
C ALA A 350 31.53 3.15 -16.68
N SER A 351 31.19 1.96 -16.17
CA SER A 351 31.32 1.62 -14.75
C SER A 351 32.79 1.64 -14.30
N ARG A 352 33.71 1.10 -15.12
CA ARG A 352 35.16 1.22 -14.89
C ARG A 352 35.61 2.67 -14.85
N ALA A 353 35.14 3.51 -15.77
CA ALA A 353 35.54 4.92 -15.81
C ALA A 353 35.05 5.70 -14.58
N VAL A 354 33.82 5.45 -14.10
CA VAL A 354 33.31 6.02 -12.84
C VAL A 354 34.15 5.57 -11.64
N GLN A 355 34.47 4.27 -11.52
CA GLN A 355 35.33 3.79 -10.42
C GLN A 355 36.74 4.39 -10.51
N ASN A 356 37.36 4.42 -11.70
CA ASN A 356 38.68 5.01 -11.91
C ASN A 356 38.72 6.51 -11.56
N ALA A 357 37.63 7.26 -11.80
CA ALA A 357 37.54 8.67 -11.43
C ALA A 357 37.41 8.84 -9.91
N LEU A 358 36.63 7.98 -9.23
CA LEU A 358 36.57 7.94 -7.77
C LEU A 358 37.94 7.59 -7.15
N ASP A 359 38.59 6.51 -7.57
CA ASP A 359 39.90 6.08 -7.06
C ASP A 359 41.02 7.09 -7.36
N ARG A 360 40.90 7.88 -8.45
CA ARG A 360 41.85 8.96 -8.76
C ARG A 360 41.71 10.15 -7.81
N ALA A 361 40.50 10.48 -7.38
CA ALA A 361 40.24 11.57 -6.44
C ALA A 361 40.44 11.14 -4.97
N HIS A 362 39.95 9.94 -4.62
CA HIS A 362 39.88 9.41 -3.26
C HIS A 362 40.40 7.96 -3.23
N PRO A 363 41.73 7.75 -3.30
CA PRO A 363 42.32 6.43 -3.49
C PRO A 363 41.88 5.39 -2.45
N GLY A 364 41.09 4.41 -2.89
CA GLY A 364 40.58 3.35 -2.05
C GLY A 364 39.41 3.72 -1.14
N ALA A 365 38.63 4.73 -1.49
CA ALA A 365 37.26 4.88 -0.98
C ALA A 365 36.36 3.71 -1.46
N ILE A 366 35.20 3.56 -0.83
CA ILE A 366 34.17 2.58 -1.21
C ILE A 366 33.11 3.26 -2.07
N TRP A 367 32.80 2.67 -3.23
CA TRP A 367 31.61 2.99 -4.01
C TRP A 367 30.39 2.30 -3.37
N ALA A 368 29.53 3.08 -2.74
CA ALA A 368 28.21 2.65 -2.28
C ALA A 368 27.19 2.72 -3.42
N ILE A 369 26.39 1.66 -3.62
CA ILE A 369 25.40 1.62 -4.70
C ILE A 369 24.11 0.95 -4.23
N LEU A 370 22.96 1.50 -4.61
CA LEU A 370 21.64 1.02 -4.22
C LEU A 370 21.28 -0.29 -4.95
N GLY A 371 20.84 -1.27 -4.17
CA GLY A 371 20.21 -2.50 -4.62
C GLY A 371 18.71 -2.29 -4.86
N TRP A 372 18.36 -1.64 -5.97
CA TRP A 372 16.98 -1.31 -6.35
C TRP A 372 16.74 -1.57 -7.85
N GLU A 373 15.58 -2.15 -8.18
CA GLU A 373 15.21 -2.63 -9.52
C GLU A 373 16.31 -3.42 -10.25
N SER A 374 17.01 -2.76 -11.19
CA SER A 374 18.07 -3.32 -12.03
C SER A 374 19.49 -2.90 -11.61
N ASN A 375 19.60 -2.15 -10.51
CA ASN A 375 20.86 -1.71 -9.93
C ASN A 375 21.25 -2.60 -8.72
N PRO A 376 22.55 -2.90 -8.53
CA PRO A 376 23.64 -2.71 -9.50
C PRO A 376 23.45 -3.57 -10.75
N ARG A 377 23.70 -3.00 -11.93
CA ARG A 377 23.62 -3.74 -13.20
C ARG A 377 24.68 -4.85 -13.22
N LYS A 378 24.34 -5.99 -13.81
CA LYS A 378 25.25 -7.14 -13.87
C LYS A 378 26.55 -6.79 -14.61
N GLU A 379 26.43 -5.97 -15.65
CA GLU A 379 27.52 -5.42 -16.43
C GLU A 379 28.47 -4.57 -15.56
N THR A 380 27.93 -3.79 -14.61
CA THR A 380 28.70 -3.03 -13.61
C THR A 380 29.48 -3.98 -12.70
N LEU A 381 28.81 -4.95 -12.08
CA LEU A 381 29.43 -5.90 -11.13
C LEU A 381 30.49 -6.80 -11.80
N GLN A 382 30.34 -7.09 -13.10
CA GLN A 382 31.34 -7.83 -13.88
C GLN A 382 32.52 -6.99 -14.35
N ALA A 383 32.46 -5.66 -14.20
CA ALA A 383 33.41 -4.74 -14.80
C ALA A 383 34.38 -4.05 -13.83
N VAL A 384 33.96 -3.86 -12.57
CA VAL A 384 34.65 -3.07 -11.53
C VAL A 384 35.46 -3.94 -10.57
N ASP A 385 36.36 -3.34 -9.79
CA ASP A 385 36.88 -3.96 -8.58
C ASP A 385 35.77 -3.98 -7.51
N THR A 386 35.11 -5.12 -7.37
CA THR A 386 34.03 -5.33 -6.40
C THR A 386 34.52 -5.33 -4.95
N SER A 387 35.82 -5.45 -4.68
CA SER A 387 36.38 -5.26 -3.33
C SER A 387 36.38 -3.80 -2.87
N ARG A 388 36.08 -2.86 -3.79
CA ARG A 388 35.88 -1.43 -3.55
C ARG A 388 34.42 -0.99 -3.66
N MET A 389 33.47 -1.93 -3.63
CA MET A 389 32.04 -1.65 -3.73
C MET A 389 31.30 -2.20 -2.49
N LEU A 390 30.25 -1.51 -2.07
CA LEU A 390 29.25 -2.03 -1.13
C LEU A 390 27.85 -1.83 -1.74
N VAL A 391 27.11 -2.91 -1.92
CA VAL A 391 25.70 -2.86 -2.34
C VAL A 391 24.80 -2.64 -1.13
N LEU A 392 23.99 -1.61 -1.15
CA LEU A 392 23.01 -1.28 -0.13
C LEU A 392 21.65 -1.83 -0.59
N ASP A 393 21.27 -3.04 -0.16
CA ASP A 393 20.13 -3.76 -0.75
C ASP A 393 18.77 -3.39 -0.11
N GLY A 394 17.98 -2.56 -0.78
CA GLY A 394 16.66 -2.14 -0.28
C GLY A 394 15.61 -3.26 -0.19
N ASN A 395 15.88 -4.42 -0.79
CA ASN A 395 14.93 -5.53 -0.94
C ASN A 395 15.34 -6.82 -0.21
N SER A 396 16.31 -6.78 0.70
CA SER A 396 16.74 -7.99 1.45
C SER A 396 15.60 -8.62 2.26
N ASP A 397 14.54 -7.89 2.58
CA ASP A 397 13.38 -8.35 3.35
C ASP A 397 12.19 -8.89 2.53
N THR A 398 12.28 -8.83 1.20
CA THR A 398 11.31 -9.49 0.30
C THR A 398 11.39 -11.03 0.42
N THR A 399 10.32 -11.74 0.05
CA THR A 399 10.34 -13.21 -0.07
C THR A 399 10.80 -13.69 -1.46
N ALA A 400 10.82 -12.81 -2.46
CA ALA A 400 11.41 -13.07 -3.78
C ALA A 400 12.95 -13.21 -3.75
N VAL A 401 13.66 -12.41 -2.95
CA VAL A 401 15.12 -12.45 -2.84
C VAL A 401 15.56 -13.58 -1.90
N THR A 402 16.37 -14.52 -2.37
CA THR A 402 16.80 -15.69 -1.57
C THR A 402 18.31 -15.80 -1.33
N ASP A 403 19.15 -15.36 -2.29
CA ASP A 403 20.60 -15.51 -2.26
C ASP A 403 21.31 -14.29 -2.90
N ARG A 404 21.69 -13.31 -2.05
CA ARG A 404 22.41 -12.11 -2.50
C ARG A 404 23.90 -12.34 -2.79
N ASP A 405 24.48 -13.43 -2.28
CA ASP A 405 25.85 -13.82 -2.62
C ASP A 405 25.94 -14.23 -4.09
N THR A 406 24.94 -14.95 -4.59
CA THR A 406 24.79 -15.27 -6.02
C THR A 406 24.34 -14.04 -6.84
N ASP A 407 23.30 -13.30 -6.43
CA ASP A 407 22.78 -12.16 -7.20
C ASP A 407 23.84 -11.09 -7.47
N TYR A 408 24.60 -10.71 -6.44
CA TYR A 408 25.63 -9.68 -6.52
C TYR A 408 27.03 -10.23 -6.84
N LEU A 409 27.14 -11.48 -7.32
CA LEU A 409 28.38 -12.11 -7.78
C LEU A 409 29.52 -12.12 -6.72
N GLY A 410 29.17 -12.22 -5.44
CA GLY A 410 30.12 -12.14 -4.32
C GLY A 410 30.64 -10.74 -3.99
N THR A 411 30.04 -9.68 -4.55
CA THR A 411 30.30 -8.28 -4.15
C THR A 411 29.85 -8.06 -2.71
N PRO A 412 30.60 -7.33 -1.87
CA PRO A 412 30.16 -6.97 -0.52
C PRO A 412 28.80 -6.28 -0.54
N TYR A 413 27.90 -6.67 0.36
CA TYR A 413 26.58 -6.05 0.48
C TYR A 413 26.15 -5.86 1.94
N ALA A 414 25.21 -4.95 2.15
CA ALA A 414 24.52 -4.74 3.42
C ALA A 414 23.07 -5.23 3.28
N PHE A 415 22.61 -6.02 4.25
CA PHE A 415 21.21 -6.43 4.35
C PHE A 415 20.36 -5.19 4.61
N GLY A 416 19.38 -4.88 3.76
CA GLY A 416 18.63 -3.63 3.84
C GLY A 416 17.12 -3.79 3.75
N THR A 417 16.45 -2.66 3.97
CA THR A 417 14.99 -2.55 3.93
C THR A 417 14.55 -1.13 3.60
N ILE A 418 13.52 -1.04 2.76
CA ILE A 418 12.71 0.15 2.53
C ILE A 418 11.31 -0.16 3.09
N TRP A 419 11.03 0.08 4.38
CA TRP A 419 9.70 -0.23 4.97
C TRP A 419 8.64 0.82 4.66
N ASN A 420 9.05 2.01 4.19
CA ASN A 420 8.19 3.16 3.96
C ASN A 420 8.55 3.84 2.63
N PHE A 421 7.53 4.17 1.82
CA PHE A 421 7.62 4.98 0.60
C PHE A 421 6.85 6.30 0.80
N GLY A 422 7.39 7.41 0.30
CA GLY A 422 6.82 8.77 0.36
C GLY A 422 6.75 9.41 1.75
N GLY A 423 7.16 8.70 2.81
CA GLY A 423 6.78 9.03 4.18
C GLY A 423 5.30 8.82 4.48
N ASN A 424 4.60 7.97 3.69
CA ASN A 424 3.20 7.63 3.92
C ASN A 424 2.99 7.17 5.37
N THR A 425 1.93 7.64 6.02
CA THR A 425 1.75 7.44 7.46
C THR A 425 1.20 6.03 7.78
N ASN A 426 2.09 5.04 7.77
CA ASN A 426 1.78 3.63 8.03
C ASN A 426 2.34 3.14 9.38
N VAL A 427 1.62 2.21 10.03
CA VAL A 427 2.17 1.40 11.13
C VAL A 427 2.66 0.07 10.58
N GLY A 428 3.94 -0.22 10.75
CA GLY A 428 4.47 -1.57 10.59
C GLY A 428 5.83 -1.69 9.91
N ALA A 429 6.32 -2.93 9.89
CA ALA A 429 7.53 -3.35 9.18
C ALA A 429 7.64 -4.89 9.13
N ALA A 430 8.64 -5.41 8.42
CA ALA A 430 8.90 -6.85 8.28
C ALA A 430 9.89 -7.40 9.35
N MET A 431 9.80 -6.96 10.61
CA MET A 431 10.81 -7.26 11.65
C MET A 431 10.99 -8.77 11.90
N SER A 432 9.95 -9.59 11.75
CA SER A 432 10.05 -11.06 11.83
C SER A 432 10.92 -11.68 10.74
N ILE A 433 10.90 -11.11 9.52
CA ILE A 433 11.76 -11.52 8.40
C ILE A 433 13.18 -11.02 8.65
N TRP A 434 13.36 -9.76 9.06
CA TRP A 434 14.68 -9.22 9.37
C TRP A 434 15.40 -10.07 10.44
N ASN A 435 14.71 -10.37 11.54
CA ASN A 435 15.20 -11.19 12.65
C ASN A 435 15.63 -12.60 12.23
N THR A 436 14.92 -13.22 11.28
CA THR A 436 15.22 -14.61 10.89
C THR A 436 16.20 -14.69 9.73
N LYS A 437 16.09 -13.79 8.76
CA LYS A 437 16.82 -13.83 7.49
C LYS A 437 18.23 -13.24 7.59
N PHE A 438 18.42 -12.14 8.35
CA PHE A 438 19.74 -11.53 8.53
C PHE A 438 20.75 -12.51 9.14
N HIS A 439 20.42 -13.12 10.28
CA HIS A 439 21.33 -14.07 10.93
C HIS A 439 21.53 -15.36 10.12
N ALA A 440 20.49 -15.84 9.41
CA ALA A 440 20.63 -17.02 8.53
C ALA A 440 21.56 -16.78 7.33
N TRP A 441 21.57 -15.57 6.76
CA TRP A 441 22.57 -15.17 5.76
C TRP A 441 23.95 -14.95 6.39
N LEU A 442 24.04 -14.30 7.56
CA LEU A 442 25.31 -14.06 8.26
C LEU A 442 26.03 -15.36 8.65
N ASP A 443 25.29 -16.39 9.04
CA ASP A 443 25.80 -17.74 9.34
C ASP A 443 26.27 -18.51 8.08
N THR A 444 26.03 -18.00 6.87
CA THR A 444 26.37 -18.70 5.61
C THR A 444 27.89 -18.68 5.37
N PRO A 445 28.58 -19.85 5.33
CA PRO A 445 30.04 -19.89 5.31
C PRO A 445 30.65 -19.23 4.07
N GLY A 446 31.31 -18.09 4.27
CA GLY A 446 31.98 -17.34 3.21
C GLY A 446 31.13 -16.25 2.54
N THR A 447 29.93 -15.95 3.07
CA THR A 447 29.07 -14.85 2.59
C THR A 447 29.83 -13.52 2.45
N ALA A 448 29.41 -12.69 1.50
CA ALA A 448 29.78 -11.31 1.26
C ALA A 448 28.89 -10.30 2.01
N LEU A 449 27.97 -10.75 2.88
CA LEU A 449 27.24 -9.88 3.81
C LEU A 449 28.21 -9.16 4.75
N ARG A 450 28.28 -7.83 4.69
CA ARG A 450 29.18 -6.97 5.47
C ARG A 450 28.48 -5.80 6.18
N GLY A 451 27.14 -5.73 6.14
CA GLY A 451 26.44 -4.65 6.82
C GLY A 451 24.95 -4.81 7.00
N ILE A 452 24.37 -3.76 7.60
CA ILE A 452 22.94 -3.44 7.54
C ILE A 452 22.74 -2.07 6.87
N ALA A 453 21.66 -1.90 6.11
CA ALA A 453 21.33 -0.67 5.38
C ALA A 453 19.88 -0.22 5.67
N MET A 454 19.73 0.81 6.49
CA MET A 454 18.44 1.35 6.94
C MET A 454 17.99 2.46 5.97
N MET A 455 17.13 2.13 5.01
CA MET A 455 16.79 3.00 3.88
C MET A 455 15.27 3.14 3.66
N PRO A 456 14.48 3.60 4.64
CA PRO A 456 13.13 4.04 4.34
C PRO A 456 13.20 5.32 3.49
N GLU A 457 12.24 5.55 2.59
CA GLU A 457 12.16 6.84 1.86
C GLU A 457 11.92 8.02 2.80
N ALA A 458 11.45 7.77 4.04
CA ALA A 458 11.43 8.72 5.14
C ALA A 458 11.68 7.99 6.47
N ILE A 459 12.69 8.40 7.24
CA ILE A 459 13.07 7.79 8.52
C ILE A 459 12.28 8.34 9.73
N ASP A 460 11.40 9.32 9.54
CA ASP A 460 10.64 10.00 10.59
C ASP A 460 9.37 9.27 11.06
N ASN A 461 9.37 7.93 10.99
CA ASN A 461 8.25 7.07 11.37
C ASN A 461 8.73 5.72 11.93
N ASN A 462 7.80 4.92 12.48
CA ASN A 462 8.04 3.56 12.95
C ASN A 462 9.32 3.39 13.82
N PRO A 463 9.49 4.17 14.92
CA PRO A 463 10.75 4.22 15.67
C PRO A 463 11.18 2.89 16.31
N VAL A 464 10.27 1.93 16.45
CA VAL A 464 10.57 0.54 16.86
C VAL A 464 11.37 -0.22 15.80
N ALA A 465 11.09 0.04 14.52
CA ALA A 465 11.76 -0.59 13.40
C ALA A 465 13.21 -0.10 13.28
N ILE A 466 13.44 1.20 13.49
CA ILE A 466 14.79 1.81 13.59
C ILE A 466 15.62 1.10 14.66
N GLU A 467 15.09 0.99 15.88
CA GLU A 467 15.81 0.35 16.99
C GLU A 467 16.08 -1.14 16.71
N PHE A 468 15.05 -1.88 16.27
CA PHE A 468 15.16 -3.31 16.02
C PHE A 468 16.16 -3.63 14.91
N PHE A 469 16.06 -2.91 13.78
CA PHE A 469 16.92 -3.13 12.63
C PHE A 469 18.38 -2.78 12.93
N ALA A 470 18.63 -1.75 13.75
CA ALA A 470 19.96 -1.42 14.21
C ALA A 470 20.53 -2.46 15.20
N ASP A 471 19.70 -3.00 16.11
CA ASP A 471 20.12 -4.04 17.07
C ASP A 471 20.54 -5.36 16.37
N LEU A 472 20.10 -5.64 15.13
CA LEU A 472 20.55 -6.81 14.34
C LEU A 472 22.08 -6.89 14.23
N ALA A 473 22.76 -5.76 14.07
CA ALA A 473 24.22 -5.73 13.95
C ALA A 473 24.95 -6.00 15.28
N TRP A 474 24.23 -6.06 16.41
CA TRP A 474 24.77 -6.19 17.77
C TRP A 474 24.26 -7.40 18.54
N GLU A 475 23.36 -8.23 17.98
CA GLU A 475 22.89 -9.46 18.60
C GLU A 475 23.37 -10.68 17.79
N PRO A 476 24.02 -11.69 18.43
CA PRO A 476 24.73 -12.75 17.70
C PRO A 476 23.82 -13.85 17.13
N ALA A 477 22.50 -13.72 17.27
CA ALA A 477 21.48 -14.66 16.81
C ALA A 477 20.08 -14.03 16.92
N ALA A 478 19.11 -14.59 16.19
CA ALA A 478 17.72 -14.15 16.20
C ALA A 478 17.13 -14.09 17.62
N VAL A 479 16.45 -12.98 17.93
CA VAL A 479 15.90 -12.69 19.26
C VAL A 479 14.47 -13.20 19.43
N ASP A 480 14.06 -13.43 20.68
CA ASP A 480 12.66 -13.62 21.06
C ASP A 480 11.92 -12.27 20.91
N MET A 481 11.03 -12.19 19.91
CA MET A 481 10.28 -10.98 19.57
C MET A 481 9.36 -10.50 20.70
N ASP A 482 8.75 -11.43 21.45
CA ASP A 482 7.85 -11.08 22.56
C ASP A 482 8.65 -10.49 23.73
N ALA A 483 9.83 -11.06 24.01
CA ALA A 483 10.73 -10.56 25.04
C ALA A 483 11.36 -9.21 24.64
N TRP A 484 11.75 -9.05 23.38
CA TRP A 484 12.29 -7.79 22.87
C TRP A 484 11.23 -6.67 22.89
N MET A 485 10.01 -6.92 22.41
CA MET A 485 8.91 -5.95 22.47
C MET A 485 8.52 -5.56 23.91
N ALA A 486 8.57 -6.50 24.86
CA ALA A 486 8.35 -6.20 26.28
C ALA A 486 9.45 -5.30 26.88
N ALA A 487 10.71 -5.47 26.45
CA ALA A 487 11.83 -4.64 26.85
C ALA A 487 11.74 -3.23 26.22
N TYR A 488 11.40 -3.16 24.93
CA TYR A 488 11.14 -1.91 24.19
C TYR A 488 10.06 -1.07 24.89
N ALA A 489 8.88 -1.65 25.14
CA ALA A 489 7.79 -0.99 25.87
C ALA A 489 8.21 -0.48 27.26
N THR A 490 9.04 -1.27 27.96
CA THR A 490 9.58 -0.92 29.29
C THR A 490 10.52 0.29 29.24
N ALA A 491 11.38 0.40 28.22
CA ALA A 491 12.25 1.55 28.01
C ALA A 491 11.48 2.79 27.54
N ARG A 492 10.61 2.61 26.53
CA ARG A 492 9.84 3.66 25.84
C ARG A 492 8.92 4.46 26.76
N TYR A 493 8.32 3.80 27.76
CA TYR A 493 7.52 4.48 28.78
C TYR A 493 8.25 4.60 30.13
N GLY A 494 9.38 3.93 30.28
CA GLY A 494 10.35 4.01 31.39
C GLY A 494 9.90 3.37 32.71
N ALA A 495 9.04 2.35 32.62
CA ALA A 495 8.88 1.30 33.62
C ALA A 495 8.07 0.17 32.97
N ALA A 496 8.22 -1.05 33.50
CA ALA A 496 7.33 -2.15 33.14
C ALA A 496 5.87 -1.82 33.52
N ASP A 497 4.96 -2.17 32.62
CA ASP A 497 3.51 -2.00 32.74
C ASP A 497 2.85 -3.11 31.88
N PRO A 498 1.86 -3.87 32.41
CA PRO A 498 1.34 -5.04 31.72
C PRO A 498 0.61 -4.68 30.42
N HIS A 499 -0.07 -3.53 30.37
CA HIS A 499 -0.79 -3.07 29.20
C HIS A 499 0.19 -2.59 28.11
N ALA A 500 1.26 -1.90 28.51
CA ALA A 500 2.34 -1.51 27.58
C ALA A 500 2.98 -2.75 26.92
N THR A 501 3.25 -3.79 27.70
CA THR A 501 3.77 -5.06 27.18
C THR A 501 2.76 -5.75 26.26
N ALA A 502 1.48 -5.80 26.63
CA ALA A 502 0.44 -6.42 25.81
C ALA A 502 0.28 -5.73 24.45
N ALA A 503 0.25 -4.39 24.42
CA ALA A 503 0.19 -3.60 23.20
C ALA A 503 1.36 -3.91 22.24
N TRP A 504 2.60 -3.81 22.73
CA TRP A 504 3.79 -3.98 21.89
C TRP A 504 4.04 -5.43 21.47
N GLN A 505 3.67 -6.43 22.29
CA GLN A 505 3.69 -7.83 21.87
C GLN A 505 2.63 -8.11 20.79
N LEU A 506 1.43 -7.53 20.90
CA LEU A 506 0.39 -7.69 19.89
C LEU A 506 0.80 -7.05 18.56
N LEU A 507 1.31 -5.81 18.58
CA LEU A 507 1.86 -5.13 17.40
C LEU A 507 3.04 -5.89 16.79
N GLY A 508 3.94 -6.42 17.63
CA GLY A 508 5.10 -7.22 17.19
C GLY A 508 4.72 -8.45 16.36
N ARG A 509 3.62 -9.10 16.72
CA ARG A 509 3.09 -10.29 16.01
C ARG A 509 2.22 -9.96 14.79
N THR A 510 1.91 -8.68 14.56
CA THR A 510 0.90 -8.24 13.58
C THR A 510 1.44 -7.13 12.69
N ALA A 511 1.27 -5.85 13.08
CA ALA A 511 1.76 -4.70 12.32
C ALA A 511 3.28 -4.74 12.06
N TYR A 512 4.08 -5.26 12.99
CA TYR A 512 5.53 -5.40 12.82
C TYR A 512 5.99 -6.82 12.41
N SER A 513 5.08 -7.62 11.84
CA SER A 513 5.37 -8.92 11.23
C SER A 513 4.82 -9.01 9.80
N TRP A 514 5.07 -8.00 8.97
CA TRP A 514 4.64 -8.01 7.57
C TRP A 514 5.21 -9.20 6.77
N PRO A 515 4.43 -9.81 5.85
CA PRO A 515 4.96 -10.71 4.82
C PRO A 515 5.80 -9.93 3.79
N GLY A 516 6.91 -10.50 3.33
CA GLY A 516 7.97 -9.76 2.63
C GLY A 516 7.56 -9.08 1.32
N ASP A 517 6.67 -9.71 0.55
CA ASP A 517 6.19 -9.22 -0.75
C ASP A 517 4.87 -8.44 -0.67
N THR A 518 4.50 -7.92 0.51
CA THR A 518 3.29 -7.07 0.64
C THR A 518 3.55 -5.63 0.18
N GLY A 519 2.68 -5.13 -0.70
CA GLY A 519 2.66 -3.73 -1.17
C GLY A 519 2.19 -2.72 -0.10
N THR A 520 2.43 -3.00 1.17
CA THR A 520 1.89 -2.25 2.32
C THR A 520 2.79 -1.07 2.72
N ARG A 521 4.00 -1.04 2.16
CA ARG A 521 5.03 -0.01 2.34
C ARG A 521 4.56 1.41 1.90
N HIS A 522 3.50 1.50 1.09
CA HIS A 522 2.80 2.73 0.70
C HIS A 522 1.33 2.81 1.19
N THR A 523 0.84 1.82 1.94
CA THR A 523 -0.60 1.71 2.27
C THR A 523 -1.00 2.69 3.38
N SER A 524 -1.69 3.76 2.98
CA SER A 524 -2.25 4.79 3.85
C SER A 524 -3.77 4.59 4.09
N SER A 525 -4.42 5.63 4.59
CA SER A 525 -5.87 5.75 4.79
C SER A 525 -6.63 6.03 3.50
N LEU A 526 -7.91 5.64 3.42
CA LEU A 526 -8.78 6.12 2.34
C LEU A 526 -9.11 7.63 2.47
N PHE A 527 -8.84 8.27 3.64
CA PHE A 527 -8.94 9.72 3.75
C PHE A 527 -7.93 10.45 2.86
N SER A 528 -6.68 9.96 2.77
CA SER A 528 -5.58 10.66 2.10
C SER A 528 -5.51 10.49 0.58
N ILE A 529 -6.28 9.56 0.01
CA ILE A 529 -6.32 9.33 -1.45
C ILE A 529 -7.35 10.22 -2.16
N GLN A 530 -7.30 10.24 -3.49
CA GLN A 530 -8.30 10.90 -4.34
C GLN A 530 -9.69 10.25 -4.13
N PRO A 531 -10.75 11.04 -3.82
CA PRO A 531 -12.07 10.46 -3.53
C PRO A 531 -12.74 9.76 -4.72
N GLY A 532 -13.42 8.66 -4.42
CA GLY A 532 -14.27 7.89 -5.33
C GLY A 532 -15.17 6.92 -4.54
N LEU A 533 -16.10 6.23 -5.22
CA LEU A 533 -16.89 5.15 -4.60
C LEU A 533 -16.27 3.75 -4.78
N LEU A 534 -15.37 3.59 -5.76
CA LEU A 534 -14.70 2.32 -6.08
C LEU A 534 -13.20 2.35 -5.78
N VAL A 535 -12.72 3.40 -5.09
CA VAL A 535 -11.31 3.50 -4.71
C VAL A 535 -11.00 2.56 -3.56
N THR A 536 -9.93 1.79 -3.71
CA THR A 536 -9.40 0.91 -2.67
C THR A 536 -7.97 1.33 -2.34
N ALA A 537 -7.66 1.39 -1.05
CA ALA A 537 -6.29 1.33 -0.58
C ALA A 537 -5.88 -0.14 -0.49
N GLY A 538 -4.57 -0.41 -0.51
CA GLY A 538 -4.04 -1.75 -0.26
C GLY A 538 -4.63 -2.37 1.01
N ALA A 539 -4.86 -3.70 0.96
CA ALA A 539 -5.23 -4.46 2.14
C ALA A 539 -4.09 -4.37 3.16
N VAL A 540 -4.42 -4.04 4.41
CA VAL A 540 -3.44 -4.07 5.50
C VAL A 540 -3.02 -5.52 5.78
N PRO A 541 -1.75 -5.78 6.13
CA PRO A 541 -1.20 -7.14 6.24
C PRO A 541 -1.51 -7.80 7.61
N TYR A 542 -2.51 -7.28 8.33
CA TYR A 542 -2.88 -7.65 9.70
C TYR A 542 -4.40 -7.50 9.88
N ASP A 543 -4.97 -8.12 10.90
CA ASP A 543 -6.35 -7.85 11.32
C ASP A 543 -6.43 -6.43 11.95
N PRO A 544 -7.26 -5.50 11.43
CA PRO A 544 -7.50 -4.20 12.05
C PRO A 544 -7.84 -4.27 13.55
N LYS A 545 -8.48 -5.35 14.00
CA LYS A 545 -8.86 -5.58 15.40
C LYS A 545 -7.66 -5.85 16.30
N ASP A 546 -6.50 -6.24 15.77
CA ASP A 546 -5.26 -6.33 16.55
C ASP A 546 -4.69 -4.94 16.87
N VAL A 547 -4.71 -4.02 15.91
CA VAL A 547 -4.32 -2.63 16.14
C VAL A 547 -5.32 -1.93 17.06
N GLU A 548 -6.63 -2.17 16.89
CA GLU A 548 -7.66 -1.65 17.80
C GLU A 548 -7.47 -2.16 19.24
N ARG A 549 -7.11 -3.45 19.44
CA ARG A 549 -6.76 -4.00 20.76
C ARG A 549 -5.49 -3.37 21.34
N ALA A 550 -4.43 -3.24 20.55
CA ALA A 550 -3.17 -2.63 21.01
C ALA A 550 -3.35 -1.15 21.43
N PHE A 551 -4.19 -0.42 20.70
CA PHE A 551 -4.60 0.94 21.07
C PHE A 551 -5.37 0.97 22.40
N GLY A 552 -6.26 0.01 22.64
CA GLY A 552 -6.96 -0.17 23.92
C GLY A 552 -6.02 -0.40 25.10
N GLU A 553 -5.04 -1.30 24.92
CA GLU A 553 -4.00 -1.53 25.91
C GLU A 553 -3.17 -0.25 26.19
N LEU A 554 -2.77 0.52 25.15
CA LEU A 554 -2.09 1.81 25.37
C LEU A 554 -2.97 2.83 26.13
N LEU A 555 -4.29 2.80 26.01
CA LEU A 555 -5.19 3.67 26.79
C LEU A 555 -5.22 3.30 28.28
N ASP A 556 -4.94 2.05 28.66
CA ASP A 556 -4.99 1.57 30.04
C ASP A 556 -3.63 1.61 30.77
N VAL A 557 -2.49 1.64 30.04
CA VAL A 557 -1.12 1.93 30.56
C VAL A 557 -1.13 2.95 31.71
N ALA A 558 -0.49 2.70 32.85
CA ALA A 558 -0.70 3.50 34.06
C ALA A 558 -0.49 5.03 33.85
N PRO A 559 -1.37 5.93 34.37
CA PRO A 559 -1.28 7.39 34.15
C PRO A 559 0.05 8.07 34.54
N ARG A 560 0.86 7.41 35.38
CA ARG A 560 2.23 7.86 35.71
C ARG A 560 3.19 7.78 34.51
N LEU A 561 2.89 6.93 33.51
CA LEU A 561 3.77 6.64 32.38
C LEU A 561 3.47 7.52 31.16
N ARG A 562 2.21 7.94 30.97
CA ARG A 562 1.65 8.73 29.86
C ARG A 562 2.19 10.16 29.66
N ARG A 563 3.40 10.47 30.13
CA ARG A 563 3.97 11.83 30.20
C ARG A 563 5.26 12.02 29.40
N SER A 564 5.66 11.05 28.59
CA SER A 564 6.73 11.16 27.60
C SER A 564 6.15 11.47 26.24
N THR A 565 6.89 12.22 25.41
CA THR A 565 6.50 12.42 24.00
C THR A 565 6.49 11.10 23.22
N ALA A 566 7.28 10.11 23.65
CA ALA A 566 7.18 8.75 23.12
C ALA A 566 5.78 8.13 23.29
N TYR A 567 5.14 8.29 24.45
CA TYR A 567 3.76 7.84 24.66
C TYR A 567 2.77 8.70 23.87
N THR A 568 2.98 10.02 23.79
CA THR A 568 2.15 10.94 22.98
C THR A 568 2.14 10.53 21.51
N TYR A 569 3.30 10.22 20.94
CA TYR A 569 3.43 9.73 19.57
C TYR A 569 2.68 8.40 19.39
N ASP A 570 2.94 7.39 20.23
CA ASP A 570 2.33 6.06 20.07
C ASP A 570 0.80 6.08 20.21
N ILE A 571 0.24 6.88 21.14
CA ILE A 571 -1.21 6.96 21.34
C ILE A 571 -1.91 7.76 20.22
N VAL A 572 -1.22 8.71 19.60
CA VAL A 572 -1.70 9.42 18.40
C VAL A 572 -1.63 8.51 17.17
N ASP A 573 -0.51 7.84 16.94
CA ASP A 573 -0.29 7.00 15.75
C ASP A 573 -1.19 5.75 15.72
N LEU A 574 -1.37 5.05 16.85
CA LEU A 574 -2.33 3.93 16.89
C LEU A 574 -3.78 4.41 16.79
N GLY A 575 -4.14 5.55 17.41
CA GLY A 575 -5.48 6.12 17.29
C GLY A 575 -5.81 6.57 15.87
N ARG A 576 -4.81 7.15 15.17
CA ARG A 576 -4.83 7.48 13.75
C ARG A 576 -5.01 6.20 12.91
N GLN A 577 -4.26 5.14 13.19
CA GLN A 577 -4.37 3.89 12.45
C GLN A 577 -5.74 3.20 12.65
N VAL A 578 -6.37 3.31 13.83
CA VAL A 578 -7.75 2.84 14.04
C VAL A 578 -8.74 3.58 13.12
N LEU A 579 -8.68 4.92 13.08
CA LEU A 579 -9.52 5.73 12.18
C LEU A 579 -9.26 5.42 10.70
N SER A 580 -7.98 5.26 10.32
CA SER A 580 -7.55 4.85 8.97
C SER A 580 -8.10 3.47 8.58
N ASN A 581 -8.20 2.54 9.53
CA ASN A 581 -8.77 1.22 9.29
C ASN A 581 -10.30 1.29 9.10
N ASP A 582 -11.04 2.04 9.94
CA ASP A 582 -12.51 2.15 9.87
C ASP A 582 -13.03 2.68 8.52
N THR A 583 -12.22 3.50 7.81
CA THR A 583 -12.54 3.95 6.44
C THR A 583 -12.83 2.80 5.48
N ARG A 584 -12.15 1.66 5.65
CA ARG A 584 -12.26 0.47 4.78
C ARG A 584 -13.60 -0.25 4.93
N THR A 585 -14.31 -0.01 6.04
CA THR A 585 -15.69 -0.45 6.26
C THR A 585 -16.69 0.60 5.79
N LEU A 586 -16.46 1.88 6.10
CA LEU A 586 -17.41 2.96 5.80
C LEU A 586 -17.56 3.26 4.30
N LEU A 587 -16.50 3.20 3.49
CA LEU A 587 -16.63 3.53 2.06
C LEU A 587 -17.53 2.51 1.30
N PRO A 588 -17.41 1.18 1.50
CA PRO A 588 -18.38 0.20 1.00
C PRO A 588 -19.83 0.44 1.46
N GLU A 589 -20.06 0.96 2.67
CA GLU A 589 -21.40 1.32 3.15
C GLU A 589 -21.96 2.56 2.44
N ILE A 590 -21.15 3.62 2.31
CA ILE A 590 -21.51 4.83 1.55
C ILE A 590 -21.81 4.47 0.09
N ARG A 591 -21.03 3.56 -0.51
CA ARG A 591 -21.25 3.03 -1.87
C ARG A 591 -22.60 2.34 -1.99
N ARG A 592 -22.96 1.45 -1.06
CA ARG A 592 -24.26 0.75 -1.05
C ARG A 592 -25.43 1.70 -0.86
N ALA A 593 -25.34 2.64 0.08
CA ALA A 593 -26.39 3.64 0.30
C ALA A 593 -26.60 4.54 -0.92
N TYR A 594 -25.52 4.96 -1.59
CA TYR A 594 -25.60 5.72 -2.85
C TYR A 594 -26.24 4.88 -3.97
N ALA A 595 -25.81 3.64 -4.18
CA ALA A 595 -26.33 2.76 -5.22
C ALA A 595 -27.82 2.41 -5.03
N ALA A 596 -28.27 2.26 -3.77
CA ALA A 596 -29.66 1.99 -3.42
C ALA A 596 -30.57 3.24 -3.47
N GLY A 597 -30.02 4.44 -3.72
CA GLY A 597 -30.78 5.70 -3.65
C GLY A 597 -31.17 6.13 -2.23
N ASP A 598 -30.62 5.51 -1.19
CA ASP A 598 -30.91 5.80 0.22
C ASP A 598 -30.24 7.11 0.65
N LEU A 599 -30.87 8.23 0.31
CA LEU A 599 -30.41 9.57 0.70
C LEU A 599 -30.29 9.74 2.24
N PRO A 600 -31.22 9.26 3.09
CA PRO A 600 -31.04 9.24 4.55
C PRO A 600 -29.82 8.45 5.03
N GLY A 601 -29.58 7.25 4.50
CA GLY A 601 -28.40 6.44 4.81
C GLY A 601 -27.12 7.10 4.33
N PHE A 602 -27.11 7.60 3.09
CA PHE A 602 -25.99 8.33 2.51
C PHE A 602 -25.63 9.59 3.32
N ASP A 603 -26.61 10.41 3.70
CA ASP A 603 -26.40 11.61 4.54
C ASP A 603 -25.89 11.24 5.95
N THR A 604 -26.25 10.07 6.47
CA THR A 604 -25.77 9.57 7.76
C THR A 604 -24.32 9.10 7.68
N LEU A 605 -24.01 8.23 6.72
CA LEU A 605 -22.69 7.60 6.55
C LEU A 605 -21.62 8.60 6.07
N SER A 606 -21.95 9.47 5.10
CA SER A 606 -21.03 10.52 4.64
C SER A 606 -20.76 11.57 5.74
N LYS A 607 -21.76 11.86 6.60
CA LYS A 607 -21.55 12.69 7.79
C LYS A 607 -20.67 12.00 8.82
N ARG A 608 -20.80 10.68 9.01
CA ARG A 608 -19.93 9.90 9.90
C ARG A 608 -18.48 9.93 9.41
N TRP A 609 -18.23 9.66 8.13
CA TRP A 609 -16.92 9.81 7.49
C TRP A 609 -16.28 11.18 7.75
N MET A 610 -17.02 12.27 7.48
CA MET A 610 -16.50 13.62 7.73
C MET A 610 -16.28 13.92 9.22
N SER A 611 -17.01 13.27 10.12
CA SER A 611 -16.84 13.43 11.58
C SER A 611 -15.60 12.68 12.09
N GLU A 612 -15.29 11.52 11.53
CA GLU A 612 -14.08 10.75 11.83
C GLU A 612 -12.84 11.40 11.20
N LEU A 613 -12.93 11.95 9.99
CA LEU A 613 -11.87 12.76 9.37
C LEU A 613 -11.54 14.01 10.20
N HIS A 614 -12.54 14.71 10.75
CA HIS A 614 -12.27 15.84 11.65
C HIS A 614 -11.69 15.37 13.00
N LEU A 615 -12.10 14.21 13.53
CA LEU A 615 -11.52 13.63 14.74
C LEU A 615 -10.06 13.18 14.54
N LEU A 616 -9.71 12.74 13.33
CA LEU A 616 -8.34 12.45 12.91
C LEU A 616 -7.48 13.72 12.96
N ASP A 617 -7.93 14.82 12.34
CA ASP A 617 -7.21 16.11 12.39
C ASP A 617 -7.04 16.61 13.85
N ASP A 618 -8.08 16.51 14.68
CA ASP A 618 -8.08 16.84 16.12
C ASP A 618 -7.12 15.97 16.95
N LEU A 619 -6.96 14.68 16.60
CA LEU A 619 -6.03 13.75 17.26
C LEU A 619 -4.58 14.06 16.89
N LEU A 620 -4.32 14.27 15.59
CA LEU A 620 -3.00 14.62 15.06
C LEU A 620 -2.51 15.97 15.59
N ALA A 621 -3.42 16.88 15.95
CA ALA A 621 -3.10 18.12 16.65
C ALA A 621 -2.52 17.90 18.08
N GLY A 622 -2.49 16.67 18.59
CA GLY A 622 -1.97 16.31 19.92
C GLY A 622 -0.48 15.94 19.96
N ASP A 623 0.15 15.62 18.83
CA ASP A 623 1.58 15.33 18.73
C ASP A 623 2.32 16.40 17.89
N GLY A 624 3.61 16.60 18.17
CA GLY A 624 4.45 17.57 17.46
C GLY A 624 4.97 17.10 16.10
N THR A 625 5.08 15.80 15.86
CA THR A 625 5.56 15.24 14.58
C THR A 625 4.45 15.09 13.54
N SER A 626 3.19 15.23 13.96
CA SER A 626 1.99 15.11 13.11
C SER A 626 1.45 16.45 12.61
N LEU A 627 2.29 17.48 12.44
CA LEU A 627 1.86 18.87 12.19
C LEU A 627 2.47 19.46 10.90
N LEU A 628 1.65 19.71 9.88
CA LEU A 628 2.10 20.40 8.65
C LEU A 628 2.66 21.82 8.94
N GLY A 629 2.21 22.46 10.03
CA GLY A 629 2.71 23.77 10.44
C GLY A 629 4.17 23.76 10.91
N VAL A 630 4.72 22.61 11.33
CA VAL A 630 6.16 22.50 11.68
C VAL A 630 7.00 22.63 10.41
N TRP A 631 6.68 21.88 9.35
CA TRP A 631 7.34 21.98 8.06
C TRP A 631 7.18 23.37 7.42
N GLN A 632 6.00 24.00 7.55
CA GLN A 632 5.81 25.41 7.15
C GLN A 632 6.72 26.38 7.94
N GLN A 633 7.00 26.11 9.21
CA GLN A 633 7.87 26.95 10.04
C GLN A 633 9.35 26.74 9.71
N GLU A 634 9.76 25.52 9.41
CA GLU A 634 11.13 25.14 9.01
C GLU A 634 11.49 25.79 7.66
N ALA A 635 10.67 25.58 6.63
CA ALA A 635 10.81 26.24 5.34
C ALA A 635 10.80 27.78 5.43
N ALA A 636 10.02 28.35 6.37
CA ALA A 636 10.02 29.80 6.62
C ALA A 636 11.22 30.31 7.43
N ALA A 637 12.03 29.44 8.05
CA ALA A 637 13.20 29.82 8.85
C ALA A 637 14.48 29.96 8.01
N GLU A 638 14.62 29.18 6.94
CA GLU A 638 15.74 29.30 5.98
C GLU A 638 15.54 30.48 4.99
N ALA A 639 14.29 30.89 4.75
CA ALA A 639 13.96 32.03 3.88
C ALA A 639 14.31 33.39 4.50
N THR A 640 14.92 34.29 3.72
CA THR A 640 15.26 35.66 4.16
C THR A 640 14.45 36.76 3.49
N THR A 641 13.60 36.42 2.51
CA THR A 641 12.59 37.34 1.96
C THR A 641 11.19 36.74 1.98
N PRO A 642 10.11 37.55 2.10
CA PRO A 642 8.74 37.04 2.02
C PRO A 642 8.40 36.35 0.67
N ALA A 643 9.12 36.70 -0.40
CA ALA A 643 8.96 36.08 -1.72
C ALA A 643 9.63 34.70 -1.81
N GLU A 644 10.68 34.47 -1.02
CA GLU A 644 11.34 33.17 -0.87
C GLU A 644 10.56 32.27 0.08
N ALA A 645 10.10 32.78 1.22
CA ALA A 645 9.25 32.03 2.16
C ALA A 645 7.97 31.51 1.49
N ALA A 646 7.39 32.28 0.56
CA ALA A 646 6.25 31.85 -0.24
C ALA A 646 6.59 30.77 -1.29
N ARG A 647 7.84 30.65 -1.73
CA ARG A 647 8.30 29.57 -2.63
C ARG A 647 8.57 28.28 -1.86
N LEU A 648 9.23 28.37 -0.71
CA LEU A 648 9.54 27.20 0.12
C LEU A 648 8.25 26.62 0.74
N GLU A 649 7.23 27.45 1.03
CA GLU A 649 5.89 26.96 1.34
C GLU A 649 5.22 26.22 0.17
N ILE A 650 5.37 26.71 -1.07
CA ILE A 650 4.85 26.03 -2.26
C ILE A 650 5.52 24.67 -2.45
N ASP A 651 6.85 24.58 -2.24
CA ASP A 651 7.62 23.33 -2.31
C ASP A 651 7.18 22.31 -1.24
N VAL A 652 7.08 22.72 0.03
CA VAL A 652 6.54 21.90 1.12
C VAL A 652 5.11 21.43 0.84
N ARG A 653 4.24 22.33 0.35
CA ARG A 653 2.86 21.97 -0.01
C ARG A 653 2.81 21.01 -1.19
N SER A 654 3.61 21.24 -2.23
CA SER A 654 3.53 20.44 -3.45
C SER A 654 3.97 19.01 -3.17
N LEU A 655 5.14 18.83 -2.52
CA LEU A 655 5.71 17.52 -2.20
C LEU A 655 4.68 16.56 -1.57
N VAL A 656 3.97 17.00 -0.53
CA VAL A 656 2.97 16.18 0.21
C VAL A 656 1.56 16.16 -0.42
N SER A 657 1.37 16.76 -1.61
CA SER A 657 0.10 16.79 -2.34
C SER A 657 0.27 16.51 -3.84
N ILE A 658 0.40 17.51 -4.71
CA ILE A 658 0.51 17.33 -6.18
C ILE A 658 1.86 16.77 -6.64
N TRP A 659 2.86 16.72 -5.76
CA TRP A 659 4.29 16.56 -6.02
C TRP A 659 4.84 17.74 -6.86
N SER A 660 4.57 17.77 -8.16
CA SER A 660 4.73 18.98 -9.00
C SER A 660 3.55 19.16 -9.97
N GLN A 661 3.33 20.41 -10.39
CA GLN A 661 2.13 20.89 -11.09
C GLN A 661 1.81 20.13 -12.39
N ASP A 662 2.84 19.68 -13.10
CA ASP A 662 2.70 19.07 -14.42
C ASP A 662 2.66 17.52 -14.46
N HIS A 663 2.84 16.84 -13.32
CA HIS A 663 3.24 15.41 -13.30
C HIS A 663 2.22 14.46 -12.64
N PRO A 664 2.32 13.12 -12.82
CA PRO A 664 1.22 12.18 -12.55
C PRO A 664 1.21 11.60 -11.12
N ILE A 665 2.29 11.76 -10.34
CA ILE A 665 2.49 11.13 -9.02
C ILE A 665 1.83 11.89 -7.85
N GLN A 666 0.62 12.40 -8.07
CA GLN A 666 -0.18 13.08 -7.05
C GLN A 666 -0.49 12.16 -5.86
N ASP A 667 -0.40 12.72 -4.66
CA ASP A 667 -0.54 12.11 -3.33
C ASP A 667 0.50 11.04 -2.97
N TYR A 668 1.56 10.83 -3.78
CA TYR A 668 2.61 9.82 -3.52
C TYR A 668 3.22 9.94 -2.11
N ALA A 669 3.50 11.17 -1.66
CA ALA A 669 4.08 11.46 -0.36
C ALA A 669 3.06 11.98 0.67
N GLY A 670 1.79 11.56 0.55
CA GLY A 670 0.69 12.00 1.40
C GLY A 670 0.90 11.68 2.89
N ARG A 671 0.46 12.61 3.76
CA ARG A 671 0.67 12.53 5.21
C ARG A 671 -0.63 12.67 5.99
N GLU A 672 -0.86 11.80 6.95
CA GLU A 672 -1.89 12.05 7.97
C GLU A 672 -1.34 13.04 9.01
N TRP A 673 -1.33 14.33 8.65
CA TRP A 673 -0.91 15.46 9.50
C TRP A 673 -2.04 16.46 9.74
N ASN A 674 -2.04 17.12 10.90
CA ASN A 674 -2.93 18.23 11.21
C ASN A 674 -2.77 19.35 10.17
N GLY A 675 -3.90 19.85 9.67
CA GLY A 675 -3.96 20.79 8.56
C GLY A 675 -4.12 20.07 7.22
N LEU A 676 -3.22 19.15 6.86
CA LEU A 676 -3.34 18.40 5.60
C LEU A 676 -4.59 17.51 5.57
N VAL A 677 -4.91 16.86 6.69
CA VAL A 677 -6.13 16.06 6.87
C VAL A 677 -7.37 16.93 6.84
N GLY A 678 -7.48 17.92 7.73
CA GLY A 678 -8.70 18.75 7.85
C GLY A 678 -9.02 19.60 6.63
N ASP A 679 -8.00 20.09 5.93
CA ASP A 679 -8.13 21.07 4.85
C ASP A 679 -8.03 20.45 3.45
N TYR A 680 -6.88 19.89 3.05
CA TYR A 680 -6.72 19.28 1.72
C TYR A 680 -7.58 18.02 1.57
N TYR A 681 -7.38 17.00 2.41
CA TYR A 681 -8.16 15.76 2.31
C TYR A 681 -9.64 15.99 2.66
N GLY A 682 -9.91 16.77 3.71
CA GLY A 682 -11.25 17.13 4.15
C GLY A 682 -12.04 17.94 3.13
N SER A 683 -11.41 18.83 2.36
CA SER A 683 -12.10 19.54 1.27
C SER A 683 -12.41 18.62 0.10
N ARG A 684 -11.50 17.73 -0.32
CA ARG A 684 -11.73 16.77 -1.42
C ARG A 684 -12.93 15.87 -1.14
N TRP A 685 -12.98 15.21 0.02
CA TRP A 685 -14.11 14.35 0.40
C TRP A 685 -15.43 15.12 0.54
N ARG A 686 -15.38 16.36 1.05
CA ARG A 686 -16.54 17.26 1.13
C ARG A 686 -17.07 17.66 -0.25
N MET A 687 -16.19 17.93 -1.23
CA MET A 687 -16.59 18.17 -2.63
C MET A 687 -17.19 16.92 -3.28
N PHE A 688 -16.63 15.74 -2.99
CA PHE A 688 -17.10 14.48 -3.55
C PHE A 688 -18.50 14.11 -3.04
N PHE A 689 -18.73 14.10 -1.72
CA PHE A 689 -20.05 13.78 -1.17
C PHE A 689 -21.11 14.83 -1.54
N ALA A 690 -20.75 16.11 -1.66
CA ALA A 690 -21.67 17.12 -2.20
C ALA A 690 -22.09 16.83 -3.66
N SER A 691 -21.16 16.31 -4.49
CA SER A 691 -21.42 15.88 -5.86
C SER A 691 -22.40 14.69 -5.90
N LEU A 692 -22.12 13.63 -5.14
CA LEU A 692 -22.99 12.45 -5.02
C LEU A 692 -24.39 12.81 -4.46
N ARG A 693 -24.45 13.62 -3.40
CA ARG A 693 -25.73 14.06 -2.82
C ARG A 693 -26.58 14.85 -3.82
N THR A 694 -25.94 15.69 -4.63
CA THR A 694 -26.62 16.45 -5.69
C THR A 694 -27.21 15.50 -6.72
N ALA A 695 -26.46 14.48 -7.17
CA ALA A 695 -26.95 13.43 -8.06
C ALA A 695 -28.20 12.73 -7.49
N LEU A 696 -28.13 12.20 -6.26
CA LEU A 696 -29.26 11.56 -5.57
C LEU A 696 -30.52 12.45 -5.51
N THR A 697 -30.36 13.74 -5.22
CA THR A 697 -31.50 14.67 -5.11
C THR A 697 -32.08 15.18 -6.44
N SER A 698 -31.38 14.96 -7.56
CA SER A 698 -31.76 15.50 -8.87
C SER A 698 -32.03 14.45 -9.95
N GLY A 699 -31.61 13.20 -9.75
CA GLY A 699 -31.67 12.14 -10.75
C GLY A 699 -30.63 12.28 -11.88
N GLY A 700 -29.68 13.21 -11.77
CA GLY A 700 -28.58 13.38 -12.72
C GLY A 700 -27.27 12.72 -12.25
N SER A 701 -26.28 12.65 -13.13
CA SER A 701 -24.95 12.10 -12.81
C SER A 701 -24.14 13.02 -11.87
N PRO A 702 -23.24 12.47 -11.03
CA PRO A 702 -22.29 13.28 -10.27
C PRO A 702 -21.40 14.15 -11.17
N ARG A 703 -21.04 15.34 -10.67
CA ARG A 703 -19.99 16.19 -11.26
C ARG A 703 -18.64 15.46 -11.21
N VAL A 704 -18.00 15.30 -12.37
CA VAL A 704 -16.58 14.91 -12.50
C VAL A 704 -15.72 16.03 -11.89
N ILE A 705 -14.76 15.66 -11.04
CA ILE A 705 -13.88 16.60 -10.34
C ILE A 705 -12.45 16.39 -10.83
N ASP A 706 -11.81 17.45 -11.28
CA ASP A 706 -10.37 17.46 -11.55
C ASP A 706 -9.62 17.54 -10.20
N TRP A 707 -9.18 16.39 -9.70
CA TRP A 707 -8.45 16.31 -8.43
C TRP A 707 -7.06 16.95 -8.48
N ARG A 708 -6.48 17.13 -9.68
CA ARG A 708 -5.18 17.77 -9.86
C ARG A 708 -5.29 19.29 -9.88
N ALA A 709 -6.33 19.84 -10.51
CA ALA A 709 -6.68 21.26 -10.35
C ALA A 709 -6.93 21.63 -8.88
N VAL A 710 -7.68 20.78 -8.14
CA VAL A 710 -7.92 21.01 -6.69
C VAL A 710 -6.62 21.00 -5.87
N ALA A 711 -5.66 20.14 -6.21
CA ALA A 711 -4.36 20.14 -5.54
C ALA A 711 -3.48 21.34 -5.95
N ALA A 712 -3.48 21.73 -7.22
CA ALA A 712 -2.77 22.91 -7.70
C ALA A 712 -3.27 24.21 -7.04
N ASP A 713 -4.59 24.37 -6.91
CA ASP A 713 -5.21 25.49 -6.18
C ASP A 713 -4.75 25.49 -4.70
N TRP A 714 -4.83 24.35 -4.01
CA TRP A 714 -4.45 24.24 -2.59
C TRP A 714 -2.95 24.51 -2.33
N VAL A 715 -2.07 24.16 -3.27
CA VAL A 715 -0.63 24.47 -3.19
C VAL A 715 -0.37 25.99 -3.21
N HIS A 716 -1.25 26.78 -3.83
CA HIS A 716 -1.15 28.24 -3.88
C HIS A 716 -1.94 28.98 -2.78
N GLU A 717 -2.65 28.25 -1.91
CA GLU A 717 -3.31 28.82 -0.74
C GLU A 717 -2.31 29.33 0.32
N LYS A 718 -2.78 30.24 1.17
CA LYS A 718 -1.95 30.95 2.17
C LYS A 718 -2.34 30.62 3.61
N ALA A 719 -2.96 29.46 3.81
CA ALA A 719 -3.32 28.93 5.13
C ALA A 719 -2.06 28.69 5.98
N ARG A 720 -2.11 29.08 7.26
CA ARG A 720 -1.05 28.81 8.24
C ARG A 720 -1.56 27.80 9.26
N TYR A 721 -0.86 26.68 9.35
CA TYR A 721 -1.21 25.59 10.26
C TYR A 721 -0.47 25.72 11.59
N ARG A 722 -0.86 24.90 12.58
CA ARG A 722 -0.25 24.89 13.91
C ARG A 722 1.13 24.24 13.85
N SER A 723 2.16 24.88 14.40
CA SER A 723 3.52 24.32 14.55
C SER A 723 3.82 23.84 15.98
N THR A 724 2.83 23.83 16.86
CA THR A 724 2.91 23.31 18.23
C THR A 724 1.67 22.48 18.55
N PRO A 725 1.81 21.36 19.28
CA PRO A 725 0.69 20.51 19.68
C PRO A 725 -0.27 21.21 20.65
N THR A 726 -1.48 20.68 20.75
CA THR A 726 -2.63 21.30 21.43
C THR A 726 -3.08 20.53 22.68
N ASP A 727 -4.37 20.20 22.80
CA ASP A 727 -4.94 19.59 24.00
C ASP A 727 -4.43 18.15 24.24
N ASP A 728 -4.64 17.65 25.46
CA ASP A 728 -4.22 16.32 25.92
C ASP A 728 -4.59 15.22 24.92
N ALA A 729 -3.58 14.74 24.18
CA ALA A 729 -3.68 13.70 23.16
C ALA A 729 -4.36 12.43 23.68
N TYR A 730 -4.21 12.12 24.97
CA TYR A 730 -4.90 11.00 25.60
C TYR A 730 -6.42 11.19 25.63
N GLN A 731 -6.95 12.42 25.78
CA GLN A 731 -8.40 12.66 25.66
C GLN A 731 -8.87 12.58 24.20
N GLN A 732 -8.07 13.01 23.24
CA GLN A 732 -8.40 12.86 21.82
C GLN A 732 -8.47 11.37 21.44
N ALA A 733 -7.48 10.57 21.86
CA ALA A 733 -7.48 9.12 21.71
C ALA A 733 -8.70 8.46 22.39
N ARG A 734 -9.13 8.95 23.56
CA ARG A 734 -10.39 8.48 24.20
C ARG A 734 -11.65 8.81 23.41
N LYS A 735 -11.68 9.88 22.60
CA LYS A 735 -12.81 10.13 21.67
C LYS A 735 -12.83 9.13 20.51
N VAL A 736 -11.68 8.62 20.07
CA VAL A 736 -11.60 7.51 19.08
C VAL A 736 -12.12 6.22 19.73
N ALA A 737 -11.63 5.86 20.91
CA ALA A 737 -12.11 4.71 21.68
C ALA A 737 -13.54 4.85 22.26
N ALA A 738 -14.27 5.90 21.88
CA ALA A 738 -15.69 6.11 22.17
C ALA A 738 -16.56 6.18 20.89
N LEU A 739 -15.98 5.92 19.71
CA LEU A 739 -16.72 5.68 18.48
C LEU A 739 -17.60 4.44 18.57
N THR A 740 -18.58 4.39 17.68
CA THR A 740 -19.53 3.29 17.51
C THR A 740 -19.12 2.47 16.30
N ALA A 741 -18.80 1.19 16.50
CA ALA A 741 -18.62 0.23 15.42
C ALA A 741 -19.68 -0.89 15.55
N GLY A 742 -20.18 -1.39 14.43
CA GLY A 742 -21.11 -2.52 14.42
C GLY A 742 -22.01 -2.59 13.19
N GLY A 743 -21.85 -3.67 12.42
CA GLY A 743 -22.68 -4.00 11.28
C GLY A 743 -24.02 -4.65 11.66
N LEU A 744 -25.00 -4.49 10.77
CA LEU A 744 -26.26 -5.21 10.79
C LEU A 744 -26.34 -6.13 9.57
N SER A 745 -26.80 -7.36 9.77
CA SER A 745 -27.33 -8.20 8.69
C SER A 745 -28.76 -8.63 8.99
N VAL A 746 -29.59 -8.83 7.97
CA VAL A 746 -30.92 -9.43 8.09
C VAL A 746 -31.12 -10.55 7.08
N ALA A 747 -31.76 -11.64 7.52
CA ALA A 747 -32.09 -12.79 6.71
C ALA A 747 -33.49 -13.32 7.04
N ALA A 748 -34.12 -13.94 6.05
CA ALA A 748 -35.41 -14.62 6.20
C ALA A 748 -35.24 -16.12 5.88
N ASP A 749 -35.77 -16.98 6.75
CA ASP A 749 -35.70 -18.43 6.62
C ASP A 749 -37.04 -19.08 7.03
N PRO A 750 -37.75 -19.81 6.13
CA PRO A 750 -37.47 -19.92 4.70
C PRO A 750 -37.56 -18.56 3.99
N LYS A 751 -36.90 -18.42 2.83
CA LYS A 751 -36.79 -17.17 2.05
C LYS A 751 -38.12 -16.69 1.39
N GLY A 752 -39.25 -17.26 1.81
CA GLY A 752 -40.57 -17.04 1.23
C GLY A 752 -41.60 -18.00 1.81
N GLY A 753 -42.86 -17.77 1.47
CA GLY A 753 -43.98 -18.60 1.92
C GLY A 753 -45.26 -18.34 1.12
N ALA A 754 -46.22 -19.24 1.23
CA ALA A 754 -47.50 -19.10 0.54
C ALA A 754 -48.38 -18.02 1.23
N PRO A 755 -49.38 -17.46 0.54
CA PRO A 755 -50.35 -16.54 1.15
C PRO A 755 -50.97 -17.11 2.43
N GLY A 756 -51.05 -16.29 3.48
CA GLY A 756 -51.52 -16.68 4.81
C GLY A 756 -50.54 -17.51 5.66
N THR A 757 -49.33 -17.79 5.18
CA THR A 757 -48.28 -18.44 6.00
C THR A 757 -47.45 -17.42 6.80
N THR A 758 -46.38 -17.87 7.45
CA THR A 758 -45.53 -17.02 8.29
C THR A 758 -44.07 -17.40 8.10
N VAL A 759 -43.24 -16.40 7.81
CA VAL A 759 -41.79 -16.53 7.63
C VAL A 759 -41.08 -16.04 8.90
N ARG A 760 -39.97 -16.71 9.28
CA ARG A 760 -39.10 -16.24 10.36
C ARG A 760 -38.04 -15.32 9.76
N VAL A 761 -37.98 -14.10 10.28
CA VAL A 761 -36.97 -13.10 9.92
C VAL A 761 -36.05 -12.88 11.13
N THR A 762 -34.75 -12.86 10.90
CA THR A 762 -33.74 -12.66 11.94
C THR A 762 -32.79 -11.55 11.52
N ALA A 763 -32.66 -10.52 12.36
CA ALA A 763 -31.65 -9.48 12.21
C ALA A 763 -30.53 -9.73 13.24
N SER A 764 -29.28 -9.62 12.79
CA SER A 764 -28.07 -9.88 13.57
C SER A 764 -27.22 -8.62 13.60
N PHE A 765 -27.01 -8.05 14.79
CA PHE A 765 -26.09 -6.95 15.02
C PHE A 765 -24.81 -7.48 15.66
N THR A 766 -23.66 -7.21 15.04
CA THR A 766 -22.35 -7.47 15.65
C THR A 766 -21.80 -6.16 16.17
N ASN A 767 -21.26 -6.17 17.40
CA ASN A 767 -20.42 -5.07 17.85
C ASN A 767 -19.02 -5.26 17.30
N ASP A 768 -18.67 -4.53 16.24
CA ASP A 768 -17.40 -4.68 15.55
C ASP A 768 -16.22 -4.00 16.28
N SER A 769 -16.46 -3.27 17.38
CA SER A 769 -15.35 -2.76 18.20
C SER A 769 -14.69 -3.89 18.97
N ALA A 770 -13.36 -3.92 18.97
CA ALA A 770 -12.57 -4.77 19.85
C ALA A 770 -12.35 -4.16 21.25
N LEU A 771 -12.66 -2.87 21.44
CA LEU A 771 -12.39 -2.11 22.67
C LEU A 771 -13.49 -2.21 23.74
N ARG A 772 -14.75 -1.94 23.38
CA ARG A 772 -15.83 -1.66 24.34
C ARG A 772 -17.13 -2.36 23.99
N ALA A 773 -17.91 -2.69 25.01
CA ALA A 773 -19.29 -3.10 24.82
C ALA A 773 -20.15 -1.90 24.40
N THR A 774 -21.10 -2.12 23.50
CA THR A 774 -22.16 -1.14 23.21
C THR A 774 -23.25 -1.20 24.29
N GLY A 775 -24.10 -0.16 24.34
CA GLY A 775 -25.38 -0.20 25.04
C GLY A 775 -26.40 -1.15 24.39
N PRO A 776 -27.70 -1.04 24.72
CA PRO A 776 -28.72 -1.92 24.15
C PRO A 776 -28.82 -1.78 22.62
N ALA A 777 -28.73 -2.89 21.90
CA ALA A 777 -29.03 -2.95 20.47
C ALA A 777 -30.57 -2.96 20.28
N VAL A 778 -31.13 -1.81 19.92
CA VAL A 778 -32.57 -1.60 19.73
C VAL A 778 -32.94 -1.83 18.27
N PHE A 779 -33.39 -3.04 17.97
CA PHE A 779 -33.84 -3.43 16.63
C PHE A 779 -35.28 -2.99 16.34
N ARG A 780 -35.56 -2.79 15.05
CA ARG A 780 -36.90 -2.69 14.45
C ARG A 780 -36.90 -3.45 13.13
N LEU A 781 -38.03 -4.05 12.77
CA LEU A 781 -38.30 -4.58 11.44
C LEU A 781 -39.49 -3.83 10.85
N THR A 782 -39.34 -3.38 9.60
CA THR A 782 -40.40 -2.77 8.80
C THR A 782 -40.74 -3.71 7.65
N ALA A 783 -42.03 -3.85 7.36
CA ALA A 783 -42.54 -4.69 6.27
C ALA A 783 -43.58 -3.90 5.45
N PRO A 784 -43.93 -4.35 4.23
CA PRO A 784 -44.96 -3.69 3.41
C PRO A 784 -46.34 -3.69 4.07
N GLU A 785 -47.24 -2.83 3.60
CA GLU A 785 -48.61 -2.76 4.11
C GLU A 785 -49.32 -4.13 3.98
N GLY A 786 -50.09 -4.49 5.01
CA GLY A 786 -50.76 -5.79 5.14
C GLY A 786 -49.91 -6.89 5.81
N TYR A 787 -48.57 -6.83 5.77
CA TYR A 787 -47.73 -7.87 6.37
C TYR A 787 -47.72 -7.80 7.91
N GLY A 788 -48.05 -8.92 8.57
CA GLY A 788 -48.23 -8.98 10.01
C GLY A 788 -46.93 -9.26 10.77
N VAL A 789 -46.22 -8.22 11.20
CA VAL A 789 -44.95 -8.36 11.96
C VAL A 789 -45.19 -8.58 13.45
N ARG A 790 -44.69 -9.69 14.00
CA ARG A 790 -44.76 -10.05 15.42
C ARG A 790 -43.36 -10.42 15.94
N ALA A 791 -42.90 -9.78 17.01
CA ALA A 791 -41.61 -10.13 17.62
C ALA A 791 -41.59 -11.58 18.15
N ALA A 792 -40.46 -12.27 17.95
CA ALA A 792 -40.23 -13.66 18.33
C ALA A 792 -38.91 -13.82 19.09
N GLY A 793 -38.88 -14.72 20.07
CA GLY A 793 -37.71 -14.93 20.94
C GLY A 793 -37.68 -14.01 22.18
N ALA A 794 -36.50 -13.87 22.77
CA ALA A 794 -36.26 -12.99 23.92
C ALA A 794 -35.86 -11.58 23.46
N ALA A 795 -35.96 -10.59 24.34
CA ALA A 795 -35.37 -9.28 24.10
C ALA A 795 -33.84 -9.37 24.03
N PRO A 796 -33.16 -8.59 23.16
CA PRO A 796 -31.70 -8.48 23.14
C PRO A 796 -31.13 -8.06 24.51
N PRO A 797 -29.88 -8.43 24.84
CA PRO A 797 -29.25 -8.01 26.08
C PRO A 797 -29.06 -6.49 26.12
N SER A 798 -28.95 -5.94 27.33
CA SER A 798 -28.78 -4.50 27.58
C SER A 798 -27.41 -3.94 27.17
N SER A 799 -26.52 -4.78 26.63
CA SER A 799 -25.18 -4.42 26.16
C SER A 799 -24.64 -5.53 25.26
N VAL A 800 -23.89 -5.18 24.22
CA VAL A 800 -23.25 -6.16 23.31
C VAL A 800 -21.73 -6.12 23.52
N PRO A 801 -21.08 -7.18 24.04
CA PRO A 801 -19.62 -7.20 24.25
C PRO A 801 -18.81 -6.98 22.96
N PRO A 802 -17.51 -6.62 23.06
CA PRO A 802 -16.61 -6.54 21.90
C PRO A 802 -16.64 -7.82 21.05
N GLY A 803 -16.75 -7.67 19.73
CA GLY A 803 -16.81 -8.78 18.77
C GLY A 803 -18.01 -9.72 18.91
N ALA A 804 -19.01 -9.40 19.74
CA ALA A 804 -20.17 -10.26 19.96
C ALA A 804 -21.33 -9.92 19.03
N THR A 805 -22.00 -10.95 18.51
CA THR A 805 -23.26 -10.82 17.75
C THR A 805 -24.46 -11.06 18.67
N VAL A 806 -25.49 -10.24 18.53
CA VAL A 806 -26.82 -10.43 19.13
C VAL A 806 -27.88 -10.42 18.04
N THR A 807 -28.96 -11.18 18.24
CA THR A 807 -30.04 -11.28 17.27
C THR A 807 -31.37 -10.80 17.83
N ALA A 808 -32.20 -10.26 16.95
CA ALA A 808 -33.62 -10.06 17.16
C ALA A 808 -34.38 -10.77 16.04
N ALA A 809 -35.55 -11.33 16.35
CA ALA A 809 -36.33 -12.11 15.40
C ALA A 809 -37.80 -11.71 15.39
N TRP A 810 -38.45 -11.95 14.25
CA TRP A 810 -39.87 -11.72 14.05
C TRP A 810 -40.50 -12.87 13.26
N ASP A 811 -41.73 -13.20 13.63
CA ASP A 811 -42.66 -13.95 12.82
C ASP A 811 -43.37 -12.92 11.91
N VAL A 812 -43.19 -13.03 10.59
CA VAL A 812 -43.81 -12.14 9.60
C VAL A 812 -44.88 -12.91 8.85
N ALA A 813 -46.14 -12.59 9.11
CA ALA A 813 -47.29 -13.20 8.45
C ALA A 813 -47.51 -12.59 7.06
N ILE A 814 -47.58 -13.44 6.04
CA ILE A 814 -47.87 -13.07 4.66
C ILE A 814 -49.40 -12.90 4.52
N PRO A 815 -49.91 -11.84 3.88
CA PRO A 815 -51.36 -11.67 3.65
C PRO A 815 -52.01 -12.88 2.97
N GLY A 816 -53.28 -13.16 3.28
CA GLY A 816 -54.03 -14.28 2.68
C GLY A 816 -54.41 -14.04 1.21
N ASP A 817 -54.34 -12.79 0.79
CA ASP A 817 -54.57 -12.23 -0.54
C ASP A 817 -53.28 -11.76 -1.22
N ALA A 818 -52.11 -12.12 -0.68
CA ALA A 818 -50.82 -11.80 -1.28
C ALA A 818 -50.68 -12.46 -2.66
N VAL A 819 -50.23 -11.68 -3.65
CA VAL A 819 -50.03 -12.13 -5.03
C VAL A 819 -48.74 -12.96 -5.12
N PRO A 820 -48.75 -14.20 -5.64
CA PRO A 820 -47.54 -14.98 -5.87
C PRO A 820 -46.53 -14.29 -6.79
N ALA A 821 -45.28 -14.75 -6.79
CA ALA A 821 -44.15 -14.11 -7.49
C ALA A 821 -43.76 -12.71 -6.99
N ALA A 822 -44.57 -12.05 -6.15
CA ALA A 822 -44.19 -10.80 -5.51
C ALA A 822 -43.02 -11.00 -4.52
N LEU A 823 -42.10 -10.04 -4.50
CA LEU A 823 -41.13 -9.87 -3.41
C LEU A 823 -41.64 -8.80 -2.45
N ALA A 824 -41.49 -9.05 -1.16
CA ALA A 824 -41.82 -8.11 -0.10
C ALA A 824 -40.52 -7.71 0.63
N PRO A 825 -40.02 -6.48 0.46
CA PRO A 825 -38.78 -6.03 1.09
C PRO A 825 -38.99 -5.80 2.59
N LEU A 826 -38.16 -6.45 3.41
CA LEU A 826 -38.20 -6.36 4.87
C LEU A 826 -36.95 -5.64 5.36
N THR A 827 -37.12 -4.39 5.78
CA THR A 827 -36.02 -3.51 6.22
C THR A 827 -35.86 -3.61 7.74
N ALA A 828 -34.72 -4.15 8.17
CA ALA A 828 -34.31 -4.13 9.56
C ALA A 828 -33.44 -2.90 9.83
N THR A 829 -33.69 -2.22 10.95
CA THR A 829 -32.83 -1.15 11.47
C THR A 829 -32.47 -1.47 12.91
N VAL A 830 -31.19 -1.36 13.26
CA VAL A 830 -30.71 -1.42 14.63
C VAL A 830 -30.17 -0.07 15.04
N ARG A 831 -30.40 0.31 16.31
CA ARG A 831 -29.78 1.49 16.93
C ARG A 831 -29.04 1.07 18.18
N TRP A 832 -27.84 1.58 18.38
CA TRP A 832 -27.04 1.33 19.59
C TRP A 832 -26.36 2.62 20.03
N SER A 833 -25.58 2.54 21.10
CA SER A 833 -24.69 3.61 21.53
C SER A 833 -23.39 3.04 22.09
N SER A 834 -22.32 3.84 22.06
CA SER A 834 -21.12 3.53 22.85
C SER A 834 -21.40 3.77 24.34
N ALA A 835 -20.83 2.92 25.21
CA ALA A 835 -20.90 3.13 26.65
C ALA A 835 -20.03 4.34 27.04
N ASP A 836 -20.60 5.30 27.81
CA ASP A 836 -19.87 6.49 28.28
C ASP A 836 -18.59 6.07 29.03
N PRO A 837 -17.39 6.46 28.56
CA PRO A 837 -16.13 5.99 29.10
C PRO A 837 -15.72 6.65 30.44
N ASP A 838 -16.50 7.61 30.96
CA ASP A 838 -16.34 8.22 32.30
C ASP A 838 -17.61 8.19 33.15
N GLY A 839 -18.79 8.06 32.53
CA GLY A 839 -20.09 8.35 33.16
C GLY A 839 -20.29 9.85 33.44
N GLN A 840 -19.56 10.73 32.76
CA GLN A 840 -19.49 12.17 33.06
C GLN A 840 -20.07 13.07 31.96
N SER A 841 -20.19 12.61 30.71
CA SER A 841 -20.74 13.45 29.62
C SER A 841 -22.26 13.34 29.53
N GLY A 842 -22.81 12.15 29.81
CA GLY A 842 -24.25 11.86 29.66
C GLY A 842 -24.70 11.71 28.18
N GLU A 843 -23.83 12.01 27.23
CA GLU A 843 -24.05 11.84 25.78
C GLU A 843 -23.10 10.74 25.26
N GLY A 844 -23.52 9.48 25.39
CA GLY A 844 -22.92 8.38 24.64
C GLY A 844 -23.25 8.53 23.15
N ARG A 845 -22.28 8.35 22.26
CA ARG A 845 -22.52 8.46 20.81
C ARG A 845 -23.51 7.37 20.39
N SER A 846 -24.62 7.77 19.77
CA SER A 846 -25.63 6.85 19.23
C SER A 846 -25.46 6.69 17.72
N ASP A 847 -25.60 5.46 17.23
CA ASP A 847 -25.43 5.11 15.81
C ASP A 847 -26.50 4.13 15.36
N SER A 848 -26.65 3.95 14.05
CA SER A 848 -27.66 3.07 13.47
C SER A 848 -27.30 2.53 12.10
N ALA A 849 -27.50 1.22 11.94
CA ALA A 849 -27.32 0.50 10.69
C ALA A 849 -28.68 -0.04 10.22
N THR A 850 -28.82 -0.15 8.90
CA THR A 850 -30.00 -0.68 8.22
C THR A 850 -29.55 -1.72 7.21
N ASP A 851 -30.25 -2.85 7.16
CA ASP A 851 -30.11 -3.88 6.11
C ASP A 851 -31.52 -4.30 5.67
N THR A 852 -31.65 -4.77 4.44
CA THR A 852 -32.93 -5.20 3.86
C THR A 852 -32.80 -6.60 3.30
N THR A 853 -33.87 -7.39 3.42
CA THR A 853 -33.95 -8.70 2.76
C THR A 853 -35.37 -8.95 2.26
N ASP A 854 -35.50 -9.53 1.07
CA ASP A 854 -36.80 -9.82 0.47
C ASP A 854 -37.37 -11.16 0.94
N ILE A 855 -38.71 -11.28 0.96
CA ILE A 855 -39.37 -12.59 1.01
C ILE A 855 -40.26 -12.79 -0.22
N LEU A 856 -40.20 -13.99 -0.79
CA LEU A 856 -41.02 -14.39 -1.94
C LEU A 856 -42.40 -14.88 -1.48
N VAL A 857 -43.46 -14.36 -2.10
CA VAL A 857 -44.79 -14.98 -2.03
C VAL A 857 -44.82 -16.18 -2.98
N THR A 858 -44.80 -17.39 -2.41
CA THR A 858 -44.71 -18.63 -3.18
C THR A 858 -46.06 -19.07 -3.72
N GLY A 859 -46.05 -19.76 -4.86
CA GLY A 859 -47.24 -20.26 -5.53
C GLY A 859 -46.93 -21.33 -6.55
N PRO A 860 -47.94 -22.08 -7.04
CA PRO A 860 -47.73 -23.09 -8.06
C PRO A 860 -47.29 -22.45 -9.38
N VAL A 861 -46.21 -22.97 -9.97
CA VAL A 861 -45.88 -22.75 -11.39
C VAL A 861 -46.80 -23.62 -12.24
N ALA A 862 -47.33 -23.06 -13.32
CA ALA A 862 -48.33 -23.69 -14.17
C ALA A 862 -47.77 -24.19 -15.52
N ASP A 863 -48.41 -25.21 -16.10
CA ASP A 863 -48.14 -25.66 -17.47
C ASP A 863 -48.18 -24.47 -18.45
N PRO A 864 -47.21 -24.35 -19.39
CA PRO A 864 -46.23 -25.35 -19.81
C PRO A 864 -44.86 -25.25 -19.11
N TYR A 865 -44.76 -24.55 -17.98
CA TYR A 865 -43.50 -24.39 -17.24
C TYR A 865 -43.29 -25.50 -16.20
N LEU A 866 -42.03 -25.89 -16.02
CA LEU A 866 -41.56 -26.84 -15.02
C LEU A 866 -40.57 -26.16 -14.07
N THR A 867 -40.39 -26.72 -12.88
CA THR A 867 -39.42 -26.24 -11.87
C THR A 867 -38.37 -27.29 -11.58
N ALA A 868 -37.10 -26.89 -11.51
CA ALA A 868 -36.01 -27.73 -11.03
C ALA A 868 -35.05 -26.94 -10.12
N SER A 869 -34.32 -27.64 -9.26
CA SER A 869 -33.19 -27.07 -8.53
C SER A 869 -32.12 -28.12 -8.30
N SER A 870 -30.88 -27.70 -8.44
CA SER A 870 -29.68 -28.52 -8.23
C SER A 870 -29.00 -28.27 -6.89
N VAL A 871 -29.51 -27.32 -6.08
CA VAL A 871 -29.04 -27.06 -4.72
C VAL A 871 -29.17 -28.34 -3.89
N PRO A 872 -28.10 -28.84 -3.25
CA PRO A 872 -28.14 -30.10 -2.50
C PRO A 872 -29.18 -30.07 -1.36
N GLY A 873 -29.82 -31.20 -1.07
CA GLY A 873 -30.90 -31.32 -0.07
C GLY A 873 -30.53 -31.11 1.41
N GLY A 874 -29.36 -30.51 1.69
CA GLY A 874 -28.99 -29.95 2.99
C GLY A 874 -28.73 -28.44 2.97
N GLY A 875 -28.79 -27.80 1.79
CA GLY A 875 -28.85 -26.35 1.63
C GLY A 875 -30.30 -25.85 1.53
N SER A 876 -30.47 -24.54 1.39
CA SER A 876 -31.77 -23.88 1.39
C SER A 876 -32.46 -24.03 0.03
N PRO A 877 -33.58 -24.76 -0.09
CA PRO A 877 -34.19 -25.08 -1.38
C PRO A 877 -34.74 -23.82 -2.05
N VAL A 878 -34.55 -23.70 -3.36
CA VAL A 878 -35.13 -22.59 -4.12
C VAL A 878 -36.65 -22.72 -4.17
N LEU A 879 -37.31 -21.67 -3.71
CA LEU A 879 -38.75 -21.48 -3.69
C LEU A 879 -39.20 -20.80 -4.99
N PHE A 880 -40.43 -21.08 -5.41
CA PHE A 880 -41.00 -20.60 -6.67
C PHE A 880 -42.36 -19.92 -6.45
N GLY A 881 -42.69 -18.97 -7.33
CA GLY A 881 -44.03 -18.39 -7.45
C GLY A 881 -44.28 -17.88 -8.86
N GLN A 882 -45.54 -17.86 -9.29
CA GLN A 882 -45.99 -17.32 -10.58
C GLN A 882 -47.29 -16.55 -10.40
N ASP A 883 -47.35 -15.32 -10.93
CA ASP A 883 -48.60 -14.60 -11.21
C ASP A 883 -48.61 -14.15 -12.67
N GLY A 884 -49.64 -14.55 -13.43
CA GLY A 884 -49.70 -14.34 -14.88
C GLY A 884 -48.44 -14.87 -15.60
N ASP A 885 -47.65 -13.95 -16.16
CA ASP A 885 -46.36 -14.21 -16.81
C ASP A 885 -45.18 -13.57 -16.03
N THR A 886 -45.38 -13.27 -14.74
CA THR A 886 -44.32 -12.88 -13.79
C THR A 886 -43.95 -14.07 -12.91
N PHE A 887 -42.66 -14.32 -12.76
CA PHE A 887 -42.09 -15.41 -11.98
C PHE A 887 -41.18 -14.87 -10.88
N GLY A 888 -41.22 -15.50 -9.71
CA GLY A 888 -40.32 -15.21 -8.60
C GLY A 888 -39.57 -16.47 -8.17
N MET A 889 -38.27 -16.32 -7.91
CA MET A 889 -37.40 -17.37 -7.37
C MET A 889 -36.63 -16.83 -6.17
N ALA A 890 -36.51 -17.62 -5.10
CA ALA A 890 -35.80 -17.20 -3.89
C ALA A 890 -35.26 -18.38 -3.08
N GLY A 891 -34.04 -18.29 -2.56
CA GLY A 891 -33.37 -19.38 -1.85
C GLY A 891 -31.85 -19.23 -1.82
N GLY A 892 -31.15 -20.35 -1.61
CA GLY A 892 -29.68 -20.41 -1.63
C GLY A 892 -29.09 -20.89 -2.95
N GLY A 893 -27.81 -21.25 -2.90
CA GLY A 893 -27.05 -21.86 -4.00
C GLY A 893 -25.62 -21.34 -4.05
N ALA A 894 -24.64 -22.23 -3.95
CA ALA A 894 -23.27 -21.84 -3.64
C ALA A 894 -22.55 -21.11 -4.80
N ASP A 895 -22.64 -21.64 -6.03
CA ASP A 895 -22.29 -20.98 -7.31
C ASP A 895 -22.78 -21.86 -8.49
N VAL A 896 -22.76 -21.31 -9.70
CA VAL A 896 -22.82 -22.06 -10.99
C VAL A 896 -21.50 -22.02 -11.77
N GLY A 897 -20.48 -21.34 -11.25
CA GLY A 897 -19.10 -21.37 -11.75
C GLY A 897 -18.15 -22.17 -10.85
N ALA A 898 -16.86 -22.12 -11.17
CA ALA A 898 -15.76 -22.67 -10.35
C ALA A 898 -15.94 -24.16 -9.93
N GLY A 899 -16.52 -24.97 -10.81
CA GLY A 899 -16.78 -26.40 -10.56
C GLY A 899 -18.05 -26.69 -9.75
N ARG A 900 -18.97 -25.72 -9.62
CA ARG A 900 -20.30 -25.88 -9.02
C ARG A 900 -21.40 -25.78 -10.09
N ASP A 901 -22.58 -26.31 -9.77
CA ASP A 901 -23.75 -26.40 -10.65
C ASP A 901 -25.02 -26.18 -9.80
N GLU A 902 -25.04 -25.17 -8.91
CA GLU A 902 -26.05 -24.99 -7.84
C GLU A 902 -26.99 -23.79 -8.10
N TYR A 903 -28.21 -24.05 -8.55
CA TYR A 903 -29.24 -23.03 -8.85
C TYR A 903 -30.67 -23.55 -8.70
N GLY A 904 -31.65 -22.65 -8.85
CA GLY A 904 -33.05 -22.98 -9.15
C GLY A 904 -33.46 -22.43 -10.52
N THR A 905 -34.39 -23.12 -11.18
CA THR A 905 -34.87 -22.74 -12.51
C THR A 905 -36.37 -22.97 -12.71
N VAL A 906 -37.02 -22.03 -13.39
CA VAL A 906 -38.35 -22.20 -14.00
C VAL A 906 -38.15 -22.29 -15.50
N TYR A 907 -38.48 -23.42 -16.12
CA TYR A 907 -38.06 -23.73 -17.48
C TYR A 907 -39.13 -24.37 -18.33
N ARG A 908 -38.91 -24.40 -19.64
CA ARG A 908 -39.74 -25.12 -20.60
C ARG A 908 -38.86 -26.13 -21.36
N PRO A 909 -39.26 -27.41 -21.43
CA PRO A 909 -38.43 -28.41 -22.08
C PRO A 909 -38.42 -28.21 -23.60
N ARG A 910 -37.26 -28.44 -24.23
CA ARG A 910 -37.04 -28.39 -25.69
C ARG A 910 -37.54 -27.10 -26.36
N LEU A 911 -37.34 -25.95 -25.71
CA LEU A 911 -37.83 -24.65 -26.15
C LEU A 911 -36.99 -24.03 -27.27
N LEU A 912 -35.66 -24.20 -27.28
CA LEU A 912 -34.74 -23.42 -28.11
C LEU A 912 -34.12 -24.24 -29.24
N THR A 913 -34.64 -24.08 -30.46
CA THR A 913 -34.09 -24.67 -31.69
C THR A 913 -33.18 -23.67 -32.44
N THR A 914 -32.39 -24.16 -33.38
CA THR A 914 -31.68 -23.33 -34.36
C THR A 914 -32.62 -22.34 -35.06
N GLY A 915 -32.16 -21.10 -35.25
CA GLY A 915 -32.93 -20.03 -35.90
C GLY A 915 -33.94 -19.33 -34.97
N GLN A 916 -33.79 -19.51 -33.65
CA GLN A 916 -34.62 -18.88 -32.63
C GLN A 916 -33.77 -18.13 -31.59
N ALA A 917 -34.42 -17.27 -30.82
CA ALA A 917 -33.91 -16.77 -29.56
C ALA A 917 -34.98 -16.88 -28.47
N VAL A 918 -34.52 -17.18 -27.25
CA VAL A 918 -35.31 -17.12 -26.01
C VAL A 918 -34.95 -15.85 -25.26
N GLY A 919 -35.93 -15.18 -24.64
CA GLY A 919 -35.72 -13.93 -23.89
C GLY A 919 -36.60 -13.80 -22.65
N THR A 920 -36.15 -13.00 -21.70
CA THR A 920 -36.84 -12.62 -20.44
C THR A 920 -36.44 -11.20 -20.05
N ARG A 921 -37.20 -10.57 -19.15
CA ARG A 921 -36.77 -9.40 -18.39
C ARG A 921 -36.54 -9.81 -16.94
N VAL A 922 -35.33 -9.63 -16.43
CA VAL A 922 -35.09 -9.62 -14.98
C VAL A 922 -35.65 -8.31 -14.45
N LEU A 923 -36.65 -8.42 -13.58
CA LEU A 923 -37.35 -7.26 -13.01
C LEU A 923 -36.57 -6.70 -11.82
N ASP A 924 -36.23 -7.55 -10.88
CA ASP A 924 -35.52 -7.20 -9.64
C ASP A 924 -34.61 -8.36 -9.23
N GLN A 925 -33.54 -8.06 -8.50
CA GLN A 925 -32.67 -9.05 -7.87
C GLN A 925 -32.14 -8.47 -6.55
N GLU A 926 -32.18 -9.27 -5.49
CA GLU A 926 -31.58 -8.95 -4.19
C GLU A 926 -30.06 -9.17 -4.22
N ASP A 927 -29.29 -8.26 -3.61
CA ASP A 927 -27.85 -8.42 -3.43
C ASP A 927 -27.54 -9.41 -2.28
N SER A 928 -27.54 -10.69 -2.61
CA SER A 928 -26.99 -11.76 -1.76
C SER A 928 -25.46 -11.90 -1.89
N GLY A 929 -24.82 -11.10 -2.75
CA GLY A 929 -23.39 -11.11 -3.06
C GLY A 929 -23.11 -10.55 -4.47
N PRO A 930 -21.90 -10.01 -4.73
CA PRO A 930 -21.59 -9.24 -5.95
C PRO A 930 -21.75 -10.03 -7.26
N TYR A 931 -21.62 -11.36 -7.20
CA TYR A 931 -21.79 -12.30 -8.31
C TYR A 931 -23.12 -13.09 -8.27
N ALA A 932 -24.06 -12.79 -7.36
CA ALA A 932 -25.39 -13.41 -7.35
C ALA A 932 -26.03 -13.28 -8.75
N ARG A 933 -26.74 -14.30 -9.23
CA ARG A 933 -27.19 -14.35 -10.64
C ARG A 933 -28.69 -14.50 -10.76
N ALA A 934 -29.31 -13.61 -11.53
CA ALA A 934 -30.64 -13.78 -12.11
C ALA A 934 -30.55 -13.72 -13.64
N GLY A 935 -31.12 -14.69 -14.36
CA GLY A 935 -31.30 -14.55 -15.80
C GLY A 935 -31.83 -15.76 -16.55
N LEU A 936 -31.21 -16.09 -17.68
CA LEU A 936 -31.53 -17.23 -18.55
C LEU A 936 -30.53 -18.38 -18.40
N VAL A 937 -31.01 -19.59 -18.63
CA VAL A 937 -30.19 -20.80 -18.74
C VAL A 937 -30.68 -21.68 -19.89
N VAL A 938 -29.76 -22.36 -20.56
CA VAL A 938 -30.04 -23.36 -21.60
C VAL A 938 -29.23 -24.63 -21.32
N ARG A 939 -29.82 -25.80 -21.53
CA ARG A 939 -29.18 -27.12 -21.28
C ARG A 939 -29.91 -28.22 -22.06
N ALA A 940 -29.25 -29.34 -22.32
CA ALA A 940 -29.88 -30.50 -22.98
C ALA A 940 -30.97 -31.19 -22.13
N ASP A 941 -30.92 -31.01 -20.80
CA ASP A 941 -31.90 -31.47 -19.80
C ASP A 941 -31.71 -30.60 -18.55
N LEU A 942 -32.65 -29.69 -18.26
CA LEU A 942 -32.53 -28.78 -17.09
C LEU A 942 -32.94 -29.43 -15.75
N ALA A 943 -33.55 -30.62 -15.76
CA ALA A 943 -33.84 -31.37 -14.54
C ALA A 943 -32.66 -32.26 -14.09
N ARG A 944 -31.60 -32.35 -14.91
CA ARG A 944 -30.47 -33.25 -14.69
C ARG A 944 -29.14 -32.49 -14.51
N PRO A 945 -28.60 -32.44 -13.27
CA PRO A 945 -27.23 -31.97 -13.03
C PRO A 945 -26.19 -32.73 -13.85
N GLY A 946 -25.15 -32.04 -14.29
CA GLY A 946 -24.12 -32.60 -15.17
C GLY A 946 -24.61 -32.98 -16.58
N SER A 947 -25.68 -32.36 -17.08
CA SER A 947 -26.07 -32.45 -18.49
C SER A 947 -25.29 -31.44 -19.35
N ALA A 948 -24.95 -31.81 -20.58
CA ALA A 948 -24.20 -30.99 -21.53
C ALA A 948 -25.11 -29.98 -22.28
N GLY A 949 -24.55 -29.26 -23.27
CA GLY A 949 -25.25 -28.19 -23.99
C GLY A 949 -25.51 -26.95 -23.12
N TYR A 950 -24.66 -26.73 -22.11
CA TYR A 950 -24.96 -25.87 -20.97
C TYR A 950 -24.41 -24.44 -21.12
N ALA A 951 -25.29 -23.44 -20.99
CA ALA A 951 -24.89 -22.03 -20.88
C ALA A 951 -25.87 -21.21 -20.03
N ASN A 952 -25.35 -20.13 -19.44
CA ASN A 952 -26.10 -19.15 -18.64
C ASN A 952 -25.86 -17.73 -19.16
N LEU A 953 -26.88 -16.89 -19.09
CA LEU A 953 -26.78 -15.44 -19.26
C LEU A 953 -27.50 -14.79 -18.07
N ALA A 954 -26.80 -14.08 -17.21
CA ALA A 954 -27.37 -13.46 -16.02
C ALA A 954 -26.96 -12.00 -15.85
N VAL A 955 -27.77 -11.22 -15.17
CA VAL A 955 -27.34 -9.97 -14.51
C VAL A 955 -26.79 -10.30 -13.11
N THR A 956 -25.93 -9.43 -12.59
CA THR A 956 -25.27 -9.53 -11.29
C THR A 956 -25.24 -8.16 -10.59
N PRO A 957 -25.25 -8.08 -9.24
CA PRO A 957 -25.32 -6.81 -8.52
C PRO A 957 -24.14 -5.85 -8.79
N GLU A 958 -22.91 -6.35 -8.91
CA GLU A 958 -21.71 -5.50 -9.06
C GLU A 958 -21.02 -5.60 -10.43
N HIS A 959 -21.33 -6.61 -11.25
CA HIS A 959 -20.57 -6.89 -12.49
C HIS A 959 -21.41 -6.80 -13.78
N GLY A 960 -22.67 -6.38 -13.68
CA GLY A 960 -23.58 -6.25 -14.83
C GLY A 960 -23.95 -7.60 -15.42
N CYS A 961 -23.96 -7.71 -16.75
CA CYS A 961 -24.29 -8.97 -17.42
C CYS A 961 -23.10 -9.91 -17.56
N VAL A 962 -23.31 -11.20 -17.33
CA VAL A 962 -22.32 -12.27 -17.50
C VAL A 962 -22.91 -13.39 -18.37
N PHE A 963 -22.20 -13.77 -19.43
CA PHE A 963 -22.47 -14.96 -20.23
C PHE A 963 -21.45 -16.04 -19.89
N MET A 964 -21.93 -17.23 -19.52
CA MET A 964 -21.12 -18.37 -19.07
C MET A 964 -21.47 -19.62 -19.87
N TRP A 965 -20.49 -20.49 -20.13
CA TRP A 965 -20.73 -21.73 -20.89
C TRP A 965 -19.81 -22.89 -20.50
N ASP A 966 -20.31 -24.09 -20.77
CA ASP A 966 -19.60 -25.37 -20.81
C ASP A 966 -18.85 -25.48 -22.15
N ALA A 967 -17.51 -25.52 -22.12
CA ALA A 967 -16.67 -25.48 -23.31
C ALA A 967 -16.08 -26.84 -23.71
N ASP A 968 -16.08 -27.84 -22.82
CA ASP A 968 -15.58 -29.20 -23.12
C ASP A 968 -16.67 -30.29 -23.10
N GLY A 969 -17.87 -29.97 -22.60
CA GLY A 969 -19.02 -30.88 -22.47
C GLY A 969 -19.12 -31.60 -21.13
N ASN A 970 -18.37 -31.18 -20.09
CA ASN A 970 -18.37 -31.81 -18.77
C ASN A 970 -19.66 -31.55 -17.95
N GLY A 971 -20.46 -30.55 -18.32
CA GLY A 971 -21.68 -30.17 -17.63
C GLY A 971 -21.50 -29.18 -16.48
N THR A 972 -20.41 -28.41 -16.42
CA THR A 972 -20.24 -27.24 -15.53
C THR A 972 -19.95 -25.97 -16.36
N LEU A 973 -19.79 -24.80 -15.72
CA LEU A 973 -19.48 -23.55 -16.42
C LEU A 973 -18.10 -23.02 -16.00
N GLU A 974 -17.06 -23.42 -16.74
CA GLU A 974 -15.68 -22.95 -16.50
C GLU A 974 -15.29 -21.70 -17.30
N HIS A 975 -16.01 -21.37 -18.38
CA HIS A 975 -15.78 -20.14 -19.17
C HIS A 975 -16.85 -19.06 -18.94
N ASN A 976 -16.43 -17.79 -18.95
CA ASN A 976 -17.31 -16.64 -18.86
C ASN A 976 -16.78 -15.41 -19.62
N VAL A 977 -17.68 -14.51 -20.01
CA VAL A 977 -17.42 -13.14 -20.47
C VAL A 977 -18.46 -12.22 -19.84
N SER A 978 -18.06 -11.03 -19.40
CA SER A 978 -18.96 -10.04 -18.79
C SER A 978 -19.08 -8.75 -19.62
N SER A 979 -20.17 -8.02 -19.38
CA SER A 979 -20.46 -6.70 -19.93
C SER A 979 -21.12 -5.86 -18.84
N GLY A 980 -20.36 -4.89 -18.32
CA GLY A 980 -20.84 -3.96 -17.29
C GLY A 980 -21.87 -2.94 -17.81
N GLY A 981 -22.37 -2.10 -16.91
CA GLY A 981 -23.31 -1.01 -17.24
C GLY A 981 -24.79 -1.36 -17.22
N PHE A 982 -25.14 -2.62 -16.93
CA PHE A 982 -26.52 -3.08 -16.77
C PHE A 982 -26.89 -3.22 -15.30
N THR A 983 -28.02 -2.65 -14.89
CA THR A 983 -28.62 -2.79 -13.55
C THR A 983 -30.14 -2.94 -13.67
N GLY A 984 -30.78 -3.61 -12.71
CA GLY A 984 -32.21 -3.99 -12.82
C GLY A 984 -33.16 -2.80 -13.03
N PRO A 985 -34.22 -2.92 -13.86
CA PRO A 985 -34.62 -4.10 -14.64
C PRO A 985 -33.87 -4.24 -15.98
N VAL A 986 -33.41 -5.45 -16.33
CA VAL A 986 -32.61 -5.75 -17.55
C VAL A 986 -33.30 -6.81 -18.41
N GLN A 987 -33.34 -6.60 -19.72
CA GLN A 987 -33.78 -7.61 -20.70
C GLN A 987 -32.60 -8.47 -21.16
N LEU A 988 -32.81 -9.79 -21.18
CA LEU A 988 -31.82 -10.81 -21.51
C LEU A 988 -32.32 -11.66 -22.68
N ARG A 989 -31.42 -12.08 -23.57
CA ARG A 989 -31.74 -12.94 -24.71
C ARG A 989 -30.60 -13.90 -25.03
N ILE A 990 -30.91 -15.18 -25.24
CA ILE A 990 -29.98 -16.18 -25.81
C ILE A 990 -30.51 -16.58 -27.19
N SER A 991 -29.72 -16.32 -28.23
CA SER A 991 -30.01 -16.68 -29.63
C SER A 991 -29.18 -17.87 -30.10
N ARG A 992 -29.78 -18.81 -30.84
CA ARG A 992 -29.14 -20.06 -31.28
C ARG A 992 -29.04 -20.17 -32.80
N ASP A 993 -27.84 -20.45 -33.30
CA ASP A 993 -27.58 -20.87 -34.69
C ASP A 993 -26.66 -22.10 -34.73
N GLY A 994 -27.15 -23.21 -35.29
CA GLY A 994 -26.53 -24.53 -35.15
C GLY A 994 -26.32 -24.89 -33.68
N ASP A 995 -25.07 -25.15 -33.31
CA ASP A 995 -24.65 -25.40 -31.92
C ASP A 995 -24.01 -24.16 -31.28
N THR A 996 -24.14 -22.99 -31.91
CA THR A 996 -23.63 -21.69 -31.44
C THR A 996 -24.72 -20.92 -30.71
N PHE A 997 -24.44 -20.50 -29.49
CA PHE A 997 -25.35 -19.76 -28.62
C PHE A 997 -24.74 -18.40 -28.29
N THR A 998 -25.54 -17.34 -28.37
CA THR A 998 -25.07 -15.95 -28.20
C THR A 998 -25.95 -15.23 -27.18
N GLY A 999 -25.34 -14.70 -26.12
CA GLY A 999 -26.01 -13.96 -25.07
C GLY A 999 -26.03 -12.45 -25.34
N TRP A 1000 -27.17 -11.80 -25.09
CA TRP A 1000 -27.41 -10.38 -25.31
C TRP A 1000 -28.12 -9.74 -24.12
N CYS A 1001 -27.74 -8.50 -23.78
CA CYS A 1001 -28.41 -7.69 -22.76
C CYS A 1001 -28.90 -6.36 -23.33
N SER A 1002 -30.01 -5.85 -22.77
CA SER A 1002 -30.61 -4.58 -23.13
C SER A 1002 -31.29 -3.94 -21.92
N GLN A 1003 -31.16 -2.63 -21.77
CA GLN A 1003 -31.81 -1.88 -20.68
C GLN A 1003 -33.26 -1.51 -21.02
N ASP A 1004 -33.54 -1.26 -22.30
CA ASP A 1004 -34.81 -0.73 -22.81
C ASP A 1004 -35.61 -1.75 -23.65
N GLY A 1005 -34.93 -2.68 -24.33
CA GLY A 1005 -35.48 -3.67 -25.25
C GLY A 1005 -35.24 -3.34 -26.73
N SER A 1006 -34.76 -2.14 -27.04
CA SER A 1006 -34.39 -1.71 -28.39
C SER A 1006 -32.91 -1.97 -28.65
N ASP A 1007 -32.06 -1.48 -27.74
CA ASP A 1007 -30.60 -1.49 -27.92
C ASP A 1007 -30.00 -2.71 -27.20
N TRP A 1008 -29.56 -3.69 -28.00
CA TRP A 1008 -29.06 -4.98 -27.51
C TRP A 1008 -27.53 -5.08 -27.63
N ALA A 1009 -26.82 -4.96 -26.52
CA ALA A 1009 -25.40 -5.29 -26.44
C ALA A 1009 -25.20 -6.81 -26.47
N ARG A 1010 -24.15 -7.27 -27.17
CA ARG A 1010 -23.73 -8.68 -27.14
C ARG A 1010 -22.79 -8.89 -25.96
N VAL A 1011 -23.10 -9.87 -25.10
CA VAL A 1011 -22.29 -10.22 -23.91
C VAL A 1011 -21.28 -11.30 -24.25
N GLY A 1012 -21.67 -12.33 -25.01
CA GLY A 1012 -20.80 -13.45 -25.36
C GLY A 1012 -21.36 -14.31 -26.49
N SER A 1013 -20.55 -15.23 -27.01
CA SER A 1013 -20.99 -16.27 -27.95
C SER A 1013 -20.07 -17.48 -27.86
N ALA A 1014 -20.63 -18.68 -27.85
CA ALA A 1014 -19.90 -19.94 -27.73
C ALA A 1014 -20.59 -21.07 -28.51
N THR A 1015 -19.80 -22.04 -28.97
CA THR A 1015 -20.32 -23.34 -29.42
C THR A 1015 -20.44 -24.27 -28.21
N LEU A 1016 -21.60 -24.87 -27.98
CA LEU A 1016 -21.84 -25.71 -26.79
C LEU A 1016 -21.69 -27.21 -27.14
N PRO A 1017 -20.69 -27.92 -26.60
CA PRO A 1017 -20.57 -29.37 -26.80
C PRO A 1017 -21.79 -30.10 -26.24
N GLY A 1018 -22.25 -31.13 -26.96
CA GLY A 1018 -23.40 -31.94 -26.54
C GLY A 1018 -24.77 -31.29 -26.73
N ALA A 1019 -24.86 -30.10 -27.35
CA ALA A 1019 -26.12 -29.51 -27.76
C ALA A 1019 -26.97 -30.47 -28.61
N THR A 1020 -28.29 -30.44 -28.39
CA THR A 1020 -29.28 -31.31 -29.02
C THR A 1020 -30.08 -30.56 -30.10
N PRO A 1021 -31.00 -31.19 -30.85
CA PRO A 1021 -31.84 -30.44 -31.81
C PRO A 1021 -32.80 -29.40 -31.20
N ALA A 1022 -33.02 -29.39 -29.87
CA ALA A 1022 -33.85 -28.41 -29.18
C ALA A 1022 -33.54 -28.43 -27.67
N GLU A 1023 -32.89 -27.38 -27.15
CA GLU A 1023 -32.51 -27.33 -25.72
C GLU A 1023 -33.70 -26.99 -24.84
N ASP A 1024 -33.67 -27.48 -23.60
CA ASP A 1024 -34.45 -26.88 -22.52
C ASP A 1024 -33.94 -25.46 -22.28
N ALA A 1025 -34.86 -24.52 -22.05
CA ALA A 1025 -34.51 -23.14 -21.71
C ALA A 1025 -35.33 -22.65 -20.52
N GLY A 1026 -34.68 -21.94 -19.61
CA GLY A 1026 -35.23 -21.55 -18.33
C GLY A 1026 -34.81 -20.17 -17.87
N LEU A 1027 -35.58 -19.65 -16.92
CA LEU A 1027 -35.14 -18.62 -15.98
C LEU A 1027 -34.19 -19.29 -14.97
N LEU A 1028 -33.13 -18.61 -14.53
CA LEU A 1028 -32.17 -19.09 -13.54
C LEU A 1028 -32.03 -18.10 -12.39
N PHE A 1029 -31.98 -18.62 -11.16
CA PHE A 1029 -31.56 -17.90 -9.97
C PHE A 1029 -30.52 -18.70 -9.17
N THR A 1030 -29.44 -18.04 -8.73
CA THR A 1030 -28.54 -18.55 -7.68
C THR A 1030 -28.02 -17.40 -6.82
N ALA A 1031 -27.96 -17.62 -5.50
CA ALA A 1031 -27.57 -16.60 -4.53
C ALA A 1031 -26.06 -16.35 -4.48
N VAL A 1032 -25.25 -17.32 -4.91
CA VAL A 1032 -23.78 -17.38 -4.76
C VAL A 1032 -23.38 -17.29 -3.27
N ASP A 1033 -24.07 -18.08 -2.44
CA ASP A 1033 -24.00 -18.03 -0.99
C ASP A 1033 -22.80 -18.78 -0.36
N ALA A 1034 -21.90 -19.31 -1.21
CA ALA A 1034 -20.68 -20.00 -0.78
C ALA A 1034 -19.79 -19.15 0.15
N ALA A 1035 -19.75 -17.84 -0.07
CA ALA A 1035 -18.92 -16.89 0.68
C ALA A 1035 -19.73 -15.96 1.61
N THR A 1036 -20.98 -15.64 1.26
CA THR A 1036 -21.82 -14.69 2.03
C THR A 1036 -22.77 -15.39 3.00
N HIS A 1037 -23.12 -16.65 2.74
CA HIS A 1037 -24.17 -17.41 3.42
C HIS A 1037 -25.55 -16.71 3.45
N ARG A 1038 -25.76 -15.72 2.57
CA ARG A 1038 -27.06 -15.03 2.38
C ARG A 1038 -27.83 -15.73 1.26
N GLN A 1039 -29.03 -16.22 1.60
CA GLN A 1039 -30.04 -16.51 0.57
C GLN A 1039 -30.46 -15.20 -0.11
N GLY A 1040 -30.86 -15.28 -1.38
CA GLY A 1040 -31.34 -14.13 -2.16
C GLY A 1040 -32.70 -14.38 -2.82
N ALA A 1041 -33.16 -13.42 -3.61
CA ALA A 1041 -34.39 -13.49 -4.39
C ALA A 1041 -34.28 -12.72 -5.71
N ALA A 1042 -35.09 -13.09 -6.71
CA ALA A 1042 -35.20 -12.40 -7.99
C ALA A 1042 -36.59 -12.55 -8.62
N ARG A 1043 -36.98 -11.58 -9.47
CA ARG A 1043 -38.20 -11.61 -10.29
C ARG A 1043 -37.92 -11.50 -11.78
N PHE A 1044 -38.81 -12.08 -12.56
CA PHE A 1044 -38.67 -12.25 -14.00
C PHE A 1044 -40.01 -12.08 -14.73
N GLU A 1045 -39.98 -11.56 -15.96
CA GLU A 1045 -41.01 -11.82 -16.97
C GLU A 1045 -40.80 -13.22 -17.60
N GLY A 1046 -41.84 -13.79 -18.20
CA GLY A 1046 -41.81 -15.13 -18.79
C GLY A 1046 -40.86 -15.31 -19.96
N LEU A 1047 -40.75 -16.57 -20.42
CA LEU A 1047 -39.89 -16.95 -21.54
C LEU A 1047 -40.57 -16.64 -22.87
N THR A 1048 -40.20 -15.48 -23.43
CA THR A 1048 -40.50 -15.12 -24.83
C THR A 1048 -39.65 -15.95 -25.78
N VAL A 1049 -40.20 -16.31 -26.95
CA VAL A 1049 -39.46 -16.99 -28.03
C VAL A 1049 -39.78 -16.30 -29.35
N ALA A 1050 -38.73 -15.92 -30.09
CA ALA A 1050 -38.84 -15.26 -31.39
C ALA A 1050 -37.94 -15.94 -32.44
N PRO A 1051 -38.28 -15.89 -33.73
CA PRO A 1051 -37.34 -16.20 -34.80
C PRO A 1051 -36.11 -15.27 -34.72
N PHE A 1052 -34.92 -15.84 -34.87
CA PHE A 1052 -33.68 -15.09 -34.93
C PHE A 1052 -32.93 -15.47 -36.21
N THR A 1053 -32.91 -14.53 -37.17
CA THR A 1053 -32.16 -14.67 -38.42
C THR A 1053 -30.99 -13.69 -38.38
N PRO A 1054 -29.74 -14.13 -38.50
CA PRO A 1054 -28.59 -13.23 -38.66
C PRO A 1054 -28.79 -12.30 -39.86
N ARG A 1055 -28.37 -11.02 -39.73
CA ARG A 1055 -28.38 -10.05 -40.82
C ARG A 1055 -27.57 -10.58 -42.00
N ASP A 1056 -28.11 -10.45 -43.21
CA ASP A 1056 -27.33 -10.66 -44.44
C ASP A 1056 -26.31 -9.52 -44.60
N THR A 1057 -25.03 -9.84 -44.37
CA THR A 1057 -23.92 -8.87 -44.45
C THR A 1057 -23.30 -8.78 -45.85
N SER A 1058 -23.91 -9.40 -46.87
CA SER A 1058 -23.32 -9.47 -48.23
C SER A 1058 -23.24 -8.12 -48.97
N GLY A 1059 -23.92 -7.09 -48.46
CA GLY A 1059 -23.90 -5.72 -49.00
C GLY A 1059 -23.26 -4.65 -48.09
N ASP A 1060 -22.66 -5.02 -46.95
CA ASP A 1060 -22.05 -4.05 -46.03
C ASP A 1060 -20.74 -3.45 -46.58
N THR A 1061 -20.38 -2.26 -46.09
CA THR A 1061 -19.22 -1.46 -46.51
C THR A 1061 -18.42 -0.97 -45.30
N VAL A 1062 -17.18 -0.51 -45.50
CA VAL A 1062 -16.39 0.11 -44.41
C VAL A 1062 -16.80 1.57 -44.25
N LEU A 1063 -17.28 1.92 -43.05
CA LEU A 1063 -17.91 3.20 -42.73
C LEU A 1063 -16.94 4.21 -42.10
N SER A 1064 -15.86 3.74 -41.44
CA SER A 1064 -14.95 4.56 -40.61
C SER A 1064 -13.78 5.22 -41.36
N VAL A 1065 -13.36 4.72 -42.52
CA VAL A 1065 -12.17 5.23 -43.21
C VAL A 1065 -12.37 6.69 -43.64
N GLY A 1066 -11.42 7.56 -43.31
CA GLY A 1066 -11.43 8.99 -43.59
C GLY A 1066 -12.46 9.80 -42.77
N ARG A 1067 -13.05 9.22 -41.72
CA ARG A 1067 -14.05 9.91 -40.87
C ARG A 1067 -13.41 10.84 -39.83
N PRO A 1068 -14.18 11.82 -39.29
CA PRO A 1068 -13.77 12.58 -38.12
C PRO A 1068 -13.48 11.66 -36.92
N THR A 1069 -12.39 11.95 -36.22
CA THR A 1069 -11.91 11.20 -35.06
C THR A 1069 -11.61 12.12 -33.89
N ASP A 1070 -11.70 11.58 -32.68
CA ASP A 1070 -11.43 12.27 -31.41
C ASP A 1070 -10.70 11.30 -30.46
N ALA A 1071 -10.01 11.80 -29.44
CA ALA A 1071 -9.26 10.97 -28.49
C ALA A 1071 -9.05 11.68 -27.14
N MET A 1072 -8.80 10.89 -26.09
CA MET A 1072 -8.44 11.41 -24.77
C MET A 1072 -7.17 12.28 -24.81
N SER A 1073 -6.21 11.86 -25.63
CA SER A 1073 -4.97 12.58 -25.93
C SER A 1073 -4.30 11.96 -27.16
N SER A 1074 -3.22 12.58 -27.63
CA SER A 1074 -2.38 12.07 -28.73
C SER A 1074 -0.91 12.39 -28.46
N GLU A 1075 -0.04 11.44 -28.74
CA GLU A 1075 1.41 11.66 -28.77
C GLU A 1075 1.81 12.47 -30.01
N ALA A 1076 2.93 13.20 -29.90
CA ALA A 1076 3.40 14.11 -30.94
C ALA A 1076 3.78 13.36 -32.23
N GLY A 1077 2.99 13.57 -33.30
CA GLY A 1077 3.15 12.88 -34.58
C GLY A 1077 2.18 11.71 -34.81
N SER A 1078 1.40 11.32 -33.80
CA SER A 1078 0.48 10.17 -33.82
C SER A 1078 -1.00 10.59 -33.62
N PRO A 1079 -1.59 11.36 -34.58
CA PRO A 1079 -2.93 11.95 -34.43
C PRO A 1079 -4.06 10.90 -34.51
N PRO A 1080 -5.27 11.19 -34.00
CA PRO A 1080 -6.38 10.22 -34.01
C PRO A 1080 -6.80 9.77 -35.41
N SER A 1081 -6.62 10.63 -36.43
CA SER A 1081 -6.93 10.31 -37.82
C SER A 1081 -6.06 9.19 -38.41
N ALA A 1082 -4.88 8.94 -37.84
CA ALA A 1082 -3.94 7.90 -38.28
C ALA A 1082 -4.38 6.47 -37.90
N ALA A 1083 -5.56 6.31 -37.29
CA ALA A 1083 -6.19 5.00 -37.04
C ALA A 1083 -7.40 4.73 -37.96
N VAL A 1084 -7.67 5.59 -38.96
CA VAL A 1084 -8.72 5.41 -39.99
C VAL A 1084 -8.29 5.92 -41.37
N ASP A 1085 -6.98 6.01 -41.65
CA ASP A 1085 -6.47 6.51 -42.93
C ASP A 1085 -6.42 5.44 -44.04
N GLY A 1086 -6.58 4.15 -43.68
CA GLY A 1086 -6.51 3.01 -44.59
C GLY A 1086 -5.12 2.34 -44.66
N ASP A 1087 -4.06 2.88 -44.05
CA ASP A 1087 -2.71 2.30 -44.10
C ASP A 1087 -2.41 1.36 -42.92
N ARG A 1088 -2.77 0.09 -43.09
CA ARG A 1088 -2.49 -0.99 -42.13
C ARG A 1088 -1.00 -1.36 -41.96
N SER A 1089 -0.03 -0.60 -42.49
CA SER A 1089 1.40 -0.97 -42.51
C SER A 1089 2.27 -0.40 -41.36
N ASN A 1090 1.67 0.00 -40.24
CA ASN A 1090 2.33 0.60 -39.06
C ASN A 1090 3.09 1.93 -39.30
N LYS A 1091 3.10 2.49 -40.52
CA LYS A 1091 3.84 3.73 -40.83
C LYS A 1091 3.25 4.96 -40.14
N ALA A 1092 1.92 5.01 -40.12
CA ALA A 1092 1.13 5.90 -39.30
C ALA A 1092 0.39 5.06 -38.25
N TYR A 1093 0.09 5.66 -37.11
CA TYR A 1093 -0.76 5.11 -36.06
C TYR A 1093 -1.17 6.24 -35.11
N TRP A 1094 -2.33 6.11 -34.47
CA TRP A 1094 -2.63 6.86 -33.25
C TRP A 1094 -1.89 6.24 -32.06
N ALA A 1095 -1.39 7.09 -31.16
CA ALA A 1095 -0.79 6.68 -29.90
C ALA A 1095 -1.17 7.64 -28.78
N SER A 1096 -1.34 7.10 -27.58
CA SER A 1096 -1.62 7.83 -26.34
C SER A 1096 -1.10 7.06 -25.14
N THR A 1097 -0.40 7.74 -24.24
CA THR A 1097 -0.17 7.28 -22.87
C THR A 1097 -1.50 6.94 -22.18
N MET A 1098 -1.51 5.89 -21.36
CA MET A 1098 -2.66 5.43 -20.57
C MET A 1098 -2.63 6.04 -19.17
N ASN A 1099 -3.40 7.11 -18.95
CA ASN A 1099 -3.52 7.77 -17.67
C ASN A 1099 -4.40 6.94 -16.72
N ASN A 1100 -3.95 6.71 -15.49
CA ASN A 1100 -4.60 5.82 -14.51
C ASN A 1100 -4.92 4.42 -15.08
N GLY A 1101 -4.08 3.92 -16.01
CA GLY A 1101 -4.26 2.62 -16.66
C GLY A 1101 -5.20 2.60 -17.86
N ALA A 1102 -5.73 3.75 -18.32
CA ALA A 1102 -6.64 3.79 -19.48
C ALA A 1102 -6.40 4.97 -20.43
N THR A 1103 -6.85 4.83 -21.68
CA THR A 1103 -7.04 5.92 -22.65
C THR A 1103 -8.21 5.60 -23.59
N TRP A 1104 -8.64 6.52 -24.45
CA TRP A 1104 -9.65 6.23 -25.47
C TRP A 1104 -9.42 6.99 -26.79
N TRP A 1105 -9.87 6.36 -27.87
CA TRP A 1105 -9.93 6.88 -29.23
C TRP A 1105 -11.32 6.64 -29.83
N GLN A 1106 -11.81 7.52 -30.69
CA GLN A 1106 -13.17 7.52 -31.20
C GLN A 1106 -13.24 7.92 -32.68
N VAL A 1107 -14.21 7.35 -33.41
CA VAL A 1107 -14.63 7.77 -34.76
C VAL A 1107 -16.12 8.14 -34.79
N ASP A 1108 -16.47 9.20 -35.52
CA ASP A 1108 -17.85 9.58 -35.85
C ASP A 1108 -18.20 9.16 -37.29
N LEU A 1109 -19.07 8.18 -37.44
CA LEU A 1109 -19.55 7.67 -38.74
C LEU A 1109 -20.46 8.67 -39.47
N GLY A 1110 -20.81 9.80 -38.84
CA GLY A 1110 -21.60 10.92 -39.38
C GLY A 1110 -23.11 10.72 -39.30
N ALA A 1111 -23.57 9.48 -39.18
CA ALA A 1111 -24.98 9.11 -38.98
C ALA A 1111 -25.06 7.78 -38.22
N VAL A 1112 -26.19 7.52 -37.55
CA VAL A 1112 -26.47 6.19 -36.99
C VAL A 1112 -26.53 5.18 -38.14
N SER A 1113 -25.71 4.14 -38.04
CA SER A 1113 -25.52 3.11 -39.05
C SER A 1113 -25.62 1.74 -38.40
N ASP A 1114 -26.17 0.77 -39.12
CA ASP A 1114 -26.19 -0.62 -38.67
C ASP A 1114 -24.82 -1.23 -38.86
N LEU A 1115 -24.14 -1.51 -37.75
CA LEU A 1115 -22.84 -2.13 -37.74
C LEU A 1115 -23.00 -3.65 -37.83
N SER A 1116 -22.21 -4.29 -38.70
CA SER A 1116 -22.06 -5.74 -38.77
C SER A 1116 -20.69 -6.23 -38.29
N SER A 1117 -19.68 -5.35 -38.29
CA SER A 1117 -18.36 -5.67 -37.76
C SER A 1117 -17.55 -4.47 -37.31
N VAL A 1118 -16.59 -4.70 -36.43
CA VAL A 1118 -15.45 -3.80 -36.18
C VAL A 1118 -14.17 -4.62 -36.13
N ASN A 1119 -13.14 -4.21 -36.86
CA ASN A 1119 -11.79 -4.76 -36.77
C ASN A 1119 -10.87 -3.75 -36.10
N VAL A 1120 -10.24 -4.12 -34.99
CA VAL A 1120 -9.27 -3.29 -34.29
C VAL A 1120 -7.87 -3.85 -34.58
N ARG A 1121 -7.02 -3.06 -35.25
CA ARG A 1121 -5.62 -3.41 -35.50
C ARG A 1121 -4.68 -2.47 -34.75
N ASN A 1122 -4.26 -2.91 -33.56
CA ASN A 1122 -3.16 -2.29 -32.82
C ASN A 1122 -1.83 -2.37 -33.57
N TYR A 1123 -0.81 -1.67 -33.08
CA TYR A 1123 0.55 -1.72 -33.65
C TYR A 1123 1.16 -3.13 -33.47
N VAL A 1124 1.49 -3.79 -34.60
CA VAL A 1124 1.97 -5.18 -34.65
C VAL A 1124 3.50 -5.23 -34.69
N ASP A 1125 4.13 -5.88 -33.70
CA ASP A 1125 5.57 -6.21 -33.71
C ASP A 1125 5.87 -7.71 -33.48
N GLY A 1126 4.82 -8.54 -33.44
CA GLY A 1126 4.90 -9.98 -33.18
C GLY A 1126 5.10 -10.36 -31.70
N LYS A 1127 5.09 -9.42 -30.76
CA LYS A 1127 5.22 -9.68 -29.31
C LYS A 1127 4.20 -8.94 -28.43
N ARG A 1128 3.81 -7.70 -28.78
CA ARG A 1128 2.87 -6.89 -27.99
C ARG A 1128 1.48 -7.51 -27.94
N ALA A 1129 0.98 -7.77 -26.74
CA ALA A 1129 -0.45 -7.94 -26.48
C ALA A 1129 -1.07 -6.59 -26.05
N TYR A 1130 -2.35 -6.41 -26.35
CA TYR A 1130 -3.12 -5.21 -25.97
C TYR A 1130 -4.46 -5.64 -25.36
N THR A 1131 -4.91 -4.92 -24.35
CA THR A 1131 -6.24 -5.08 -23.76
C THR A 1131 -7.04 -3.78 -23.92
N TYR A 1132 -8.32 -3.90 -24.24
CA TYR A 1132 -9.20 -2.77 -24.55
C TYR A 1132 -10.68 -3.15 -24.53
N THR A 1133 -11.56 -2.18 -24.32
CA THR A 1133 -13.01 -2.32 -24.52
C THR A 1133 -13.44 -1.52 -25.74
N LEU A 1134 -14.27 -2.11 -26.61
CA LEU A 1134 -14.88 -1.44 -27.75
C LEU A 1134 -16.31 -1.04 -27.39
N THR A 1135 -16.65 0.23 -27.53
CA THR A 1135 -17.99 0.77 -27.26
C THR A 1135 -18.58 1.47 -28.49
N GLY A 1136 -19.91 1.50 -28.56
CA GLY A 1136 -20.69 2.22 -29.55
C GLY A 1136 -21.64 3.20 -28.88
N SER A 1137 -22.08 4.22 -29.63
CA SER A 1137 -23.10 5.17 -29.18
C SER A 1137 -23.88 5.75 -30.35
N THR A 1138 -25.16 6.05 -30.16
CA THR A 1138 -26.02 6.72 -31.14
C THR A 1138 -25.96 8.25 -31.03
N ASP A 1139 -25.71 8.78 -29.84
CA ASP A 1139 -25.78 10.22 -29.50
C ASP A 1139 -24.47 10.83 -28.98
N GLY A 1140 -23.47 10.01 -28.66
CA GLY A 1140 -22.18 10.40 -28.06
C GLY A 1140 -22.19 10.50 -26.53
N VAL A 1141 -23.35 10.28 -25.90
CA VAL A 1141 -23.58 10.43 -24.45
C VAL A 1141 -23.80 9.07 -23.80
N HIS A 1142 -24.64 8.22 -24.39
CA HIS A 1142 -24.94 6.87 -23.89
C HIS A 1142 -24.13 5.84 -24.67
N TRP A 1143 -23.31 5.05 -23.97
CA TRP A 1143 -22.33 4.14 -24.56
C TRP A 1143 -22.62 2.69 -24.18
N PHE A 1144 -22.63 1.80 -25.16
CA PHE A 1144 -22.86 0.36 -25.00
C PHE A 1144 -21.66 -0.44 -25.53
N VAL A 1145 -21.42 -1.64 -24.98
CA VAL A 1145 -20.28 -2.48 -25.38
C VAL A 1145 -20.56 -3.18 -26.72
N LEU A 1146 -19.61 -3.04 -27.66
CA LEU A 1146 -19.58 -3.72 -28.96
C LEU A 1146 -18.66 -4.95 -28.95
N GLY A 1147 -17.68 -4.98 -28.04
CA GLY A 1147 -16.68 -6.04 -27.93
C GLY A 1147 -15.49 -5.61 -27.04
N GLY A 1148 -14.39 -6.34 -27.12
CA GLY A 1148 -13.17 -6.03 -26.36
C GLY A 1148 -12.17 -7.17 -26.35
N LYS A 1149 -11.03 -6.94 -25.71
CA LYS A 1149 -9.93 -7.89 -25.55
C LYS A 1149 -9.31 -7.72 -24.17
N ASP A 1150 -9.18 -8.81 -23.46
CA ASP A 1150 -8.62 -8.96 -22.11
C ASP A 1150 -7.46 -9.97 -22.07
N THR A 1151 -7.30 -10.76 -23.14
CA THR A 1151 -6.28 -11.82 -23.25
C THR A 1151 -4.87 -11.29 -23.56
N ALA A 1152 -3.86 -12.01 -23.05
CA ALA A 1152 -2.45 -11.81 -23.36
C ALA A 1152 -2.04 -12.25 -24.80
N ALA A 1153 -3.00 -12.30 -25.74
CA ALA A 1153 -2.74 -12.68 -27.13
C ALA A 1153 -2.14 -11.51 -27.93
N ALA A 1154 -0.95 -11.74 -28.50
CA ALA A 1154 -0.23 -10.75 -29.27
C ALA A 1154 -1.05 -10.19 -30.46
N ALA A 1155 -0.81 -8.93 -30.81
CA ALA A 1155 -1.39 -8.28 -31.98
C ALA A 1155 -0.93 -8.96 -33.29
N THR A 1156 -1.83 -9.02 -34.27
CA THR A 1156 -1.58 -9.64 -35.59
C THR A 1156 -2.04 -8.72 -36.72
N ASP A 1157 -1.52 -8.91 -37.93
CA ASP A 1157 -1.89 -8.07 -39.09
C ASP A 1157 -3.39 -8.16 -39.47
N ALA A 1158 -4.04 -9.26 -39.10
CA ALA A 1158 -5.47 -9.42 -39.24
C ALA A 1158 -6.27 -8.43 -38.37
N GLY A 1159 -5.73 -8.02 -37.22
CA GLY A 1159 -6.49 -7.33 -36.16
C GLY A 1159 -7.53 -8.25 -35.52
N ASP A 1160 -8.02 -7.87 -34.35
CA ASP A 1160 -9.11 -8.60 -33.69
C ASP A 1160 -10.45 -8.17 -34.33
N THR A 1161 -11.27 -9.14 -34.77
CA THR A 1161 -12.50 -8.86 -35.55
C THR A 1161 -13.76 -9.23 -34.78
N TYR A 1162 -14.51 -8.22 -34.36
CA TYR A 1162 -15.79 -8.34 -33.70
C TYR A 1162 -16.91 -8.37 -34.75
N ARG A 1163 -17.55 -9.52 -34.96
CA ARG A 1163 -18.84 -9.60 -35.67
C ARG A 1163 -19.97 -9.36 -34.69
N LEU A 1164 -20.90 -8.49 -35.05
CA LEU A 1164 -21.93 -7.96 -34.16
C LEU A 1164 -23.15 -7.48 -34.96
N ALA A 1165 -24.20 -7.08 -34.27
CA ALA A 1165 -25.37 -6.45 -34.87
C ALA A 1165 -25.86 -5.38 -33.89
N ALA A 1166 -25.52 -4.13 -34.16
CA ALA A 1166 -25.85 -2.98 -33.33
C ALA A 1166 -25.88 -1.70 -34.17
N SER A 1167 -26.74 -0.75 -33.85
CA SER A 1167 -26.86 0.51 -34.59
C SER A 1167 -26.15 1.63 -33.83
N ALA A 1168 -25.13 2.25 -34.43
CA ALA A 1168 -24.32 3.28 -33.77
C ALA A 1168 -23.91 4.40 -34.74
N ARG A 1169 -23.69 5.60 -34.22
CA ARG A 1169 -23.04 6.71 -34.92
C ARG A 1169 -21.57 6.83 -34.55
N TYR A 1170 -21.24 6.64 -33.28
CA TYR A 1170 -19.89 6.73 -32.76
C TYR A 1170 -19.40 5.33 -32.39
N VAL A 1171 -18.11 5.06 -32.66
CA VAL A 1171 -17.41 3.86 -32.20
C VAL A 1171 -16.14 4.30 -31.50
N ARG A 1172 -15.87 3.75 -30.31
CA ARG A 1172 -14.76 4.15 -29.44
C ARG A 1172 -14.00 2.92 -28.93
N VAL A 1173 -12.68 2.97 -29.00
CA VAL A 1173 -11.76 1.98 -28.41
C VAL A 1173 -11.20 2.58 -27.13
N HIS A 1174 -11.50 1.97 -25.98
CA HIS A 1174 -10.88 2.28 -24.70
C HIS A 1174 -9.67 1.37 -24.51
N GLY A 1175 -8.46 1.91 -24.62
CA GLY A 1175 -7.23 1.17 -24.32
C GLY A 1175 -7.09 0.97 -22.80
N LEU A 1176 -6.83 -0.26 -22.37
CA LEU A 1176 -6.71 -0.67 -20.95
C LEU A 1176 -5.36 -1.32 -20.63
N GLY A 1177 -4.53 -1.61 -21.65
CA GLY A 1177 -3.21 -2.19 -21.45
C GLY A 1177 -2.45 -2.47 -22.74
N ASN A 1178 -1.12 -2.50 -22.61
CA ASN A 1178 -0.16 -2.89 -23.64
C ASN A 1178 1.00 -3.59 -22.93
N SER A 1179 1.41 -4.78 -23.39
CA SER A 1179 2.42 -5.60 -22.73
C SER A 1179 3.87 -5.13 -22.92
N ALA A 1180 4.11 -3.98 -23.57
CA ALA A 1180 5.45 -3.45 -23.82
C ALA A 1180 5.74 -2.04 -23.27
N ASN A 1181 4.72 -1.19 -23.06
CA ASN A 1181 4.85 0.13 -22.43
C ASN A 1181 3.47 0.68 -22.02
N THR A 1182 3.47 1.85 -21.35
CA THR A 1182 2.27 2.56 -20.88
C THR A 1182 1.49 3.29 -21.98
N SER A 1183 1.86 3.18 -23.26
CA SER A 1183 1.14 3.79 -24.38
C SER A 1183 0.27 2.79 -25.12
N PHE A 1184 -0.95 3.17 -25.44
CA PHE A 1184 -1.84 2.40 -26.30
C PHE A 1184 -1.70 2.85 -27.75
N HIS A 1185 -1.77 1.91 -28.70
CA HIS A 1185 -1.49 2.17 -30.11
C HIS A 1185 -2.57 1.59 -31.02
N LEU A 1186 -3.06 2.36 -32.00
CA LEU A 1186 -3.99 1.92 -33.05
C LEU A 1186 -3.45 2.29 -34.43
N THR A 1187 -3.26 1.30 -35.30
CA THR A 1187 -2.87 1.53 -36.71
C THR A 1187 -4.10 1.63 -37.62
N GLU A 1188 -5.16 0.86 -37.35
CA GLU A 1188 -6.39 0.90 -38.14
C GLU A 1188 -7.59 0.40 -37.32
N VAL A 1189 -8.75 1.02 -37.50
CA VAL A 1189 -10.05 0.60 -36.93
C VAL A 1189 -11.12 0.66 -38.01
N THR A 1190 -11.30 -0.44 -38.74
CA THR A 1190 -12.35 -0.54 -39.76
C THR A 1190 -13.68 -0.96 -39.14
N VAL A 1191 -14.68 -0.08 -39.23
CA VAL A 1191 -16.07 -0.34 -38.86
C VAL A 1191 -16.83 -0.74 -40.12
N GLY A 1192 -17.36 -1.96 -40.17
CA GLY A 1192 -18.15 -2.50 -41.28
C GLY A 1192 -19.66 -2.47 -40.99
N GLY A 1193 -20.46 -2.08 -41.98
CA GLY A 1193 -21.92 -2.02 -41.86
C GLY A 1193 -22.59 -1.31 -43.04
N ALA A 1194 -23.83 -0.87 -42.86
CA ALA A 1194 -24.50 0.03 -43.79
C ALA A 1194 -25.21 1.15 -43.04
N THR A 1195 -25.33 2.33 -43.67
CA THR A 1195 -26.17 3.42 -43.16
C THR A 1195 -27.61 2.93 -42.98
N ALA A 1196 -28.26 3.34 -41.89
CA ALA A 1196 -29.70 3.11 -41.73
C ALA A 1196 -30.49 3.84 -42.83
N ALA A 1197 -31.65 3.29 -43.20
CA ALA A 1197 -32.48 3.72 -44.33
C ALA A 1197 -33.60 4.69 -43.96
#